data_AF-A0A7S4JUK1-F1
#
_entry.id   AF-A0A7S4JUK1-F1
#
_cell.length_a   1.000
_cell.length_b   1.000
_cell.length_c   1.000
_cell.angle_alpha   90.00
_cell.angle_beta   90.00
_cell.angle_gamma   90.00
#
_symmetry.space_group_name_H-M   'P 1'
#
loop_
_entity.id
_entity.type
_entity.pdbx_description
1 polymer ?
#
loop_
_entity_poly.entity_id
_entity_poly.type
_entity_poly.pdbx_seq_one_letter_code
_entity_poly.pdbx_strand_id
1 'polypeptide(L)'
;LPPRDEKEAEKQPRNILGGTHLYETKEDLQSGLLTLHALGAPLYFYHIKKANDCVFYNPQWLTKVMASLFTTSHNLVTKGVISANGMAHALKGYPAELTQSVIPSLFIAFGVLAKMPSHMFKDAYLVPSLLPEEVSRASKEEVWPKRLIQHGWSELRRCVTLESCDRAALFGRFMAELFSRGTVQLYWRFGLYFELRDAFVNVRLKDHRSQIHIVVRSANALRRMKDILDVLNNLLWEGMGKNVVVIERTQCNNCGHWIPITECKELLLDNKLIVTCPTEQKCRTAIHVILPECLPFRERDIDPSWIRVSDHQLGEGGFGKVMLGRLYQEDVSKLEKKEEKDLVSYQVAIKQLLVNSKTQTLDYFEEFRHELELMSISSHPNIIHLFGVSRLDGFFVLVMELAEGGTLSSALQDPWGLLSAWDEKFDSFCACLEGLRDFPPSKGVLKGDEISDVVTRCKGILTVEDFAGKKITKDNLRQLMAKGVEWLMEKERKAPEEEVGKYKDKIGEVWRRLGKQATNFFDNPTRDEYNKREDIRKELFYIHQEAVKNTVEGKVVVWLYEIACGMRYLHHRLNPPVIHRDLKPENVFLSATGQAKVADFGLSSRKEIQAFLPNAKYKFETNSAPKTQSFDQTPIEMGGVDPLYLAPEILSGDEYGAEIDVYSYAYVIYELITLAKPFSQEEMKLSSVSPQADIAERVLRGQRPFIDRETLGKYPELTQLMKRCWSQEATNRPSFEEIVDCLEEVDKKLNNRDRDSIASWADETKDLEKMKNDIREQGVEDKG
;
A
#
# COMPACT_ATOMS: atom_id res chain seq x y z
N LEU A 1 -37.71 28.42 -16.75
CA LEU A 1 -38.45 29.58 -17.32
C LEU A 1 -37.74 30.84 -16.83
N PRO A 2 -37.54 31.89 -17.64
CA PRO A 2 -36.89 33.10 -17.14
C PRO A 2 -37.86 33.87 -16.21
N PRO A 3 -37.37 34.47 -15.11
CA PRO A 3 -38.21 35.28 -14.22
C PRO A 3 -38.62 36.58 -14.92
N ARG A 4 -39.81 37.05 -14.58
CA ARG A 4 -40.51 38.14 -15.29
C ARG A 4 -40.08 39.55 -14.88
N ASP A 5 -39.19 39.72 -13.91
CA ASP A 5 -38.72 41.04 -13.46
C ASP A 5 -37.29 40.99 -12.91
N GLU A 6 -36.43 41.88 -13.40
CA GLU A 6 -35.00 42.01 -13.03
C GLU A 6 -34.75 42.57 -11.62
N LYS A 7 -35.79 42.80 -10.80
CA LYS A 7 -35.67 43.43 -9.47
C LYS A 7 -35.80 42.48 -8.28
N GLU A 8 -35.98 41.17 -8.49
CA GLU A 8 -36.05 40.17 -7.40
C GLU A 8 -34.77 39.33 -7.22
N ALA A 9 -33.70 39.58 -7.99
CA ALA A 9 -32.50 38.73 -7.99
C ALA A 9 -31.58 38.83 -6.75
N GLU A 10 -31.86 39.71 -5.77
CA GLU A 10 -31.00 39.92 -4.59
C GLU A 10 -31.56 39.40 -3.27
N LYS A 11 -32.58 38.51 -3.28
CA LYS A 11 -33.03 37.83 -2.06
C LYS A 11 -32.91 36.32 -2.22
N GLN A 12 -32.25 35.71 -1.23
CA GLN A 12 -32.01 34.27 -0.99
C GLN A 12 -32.96 33.30 -1.71
N PRO A 13 -32.49 32.13 -2.19
CA PRO A 13 -33.30 31.21 -2.96
C PRO A 13 -34.46 30.66 -2.10
N ARG A 14 -35.63 31.29 -2.22
CA ARG A 14 -36.89 30.72 -1.75
C ARG A 14 -37.31 29.68 -2.77
N ASN A 15 -37.37 28.42 -2.34
CA ASN A 15 -38.02 27.33 -3.06
C ASN A 15 -39.51 27.70 -3.29
N ILE A 16 -39.80 28.30 -4.44
CA ILE A 16 -41.17 28.59 -4.88
C ILE A 16 -41.57 27.47 -5.85
N LEU A 17 -42.23 26.45 -5.31
CA LEU A 17 -43.47 25.82 -5.82
C LEU A 17 -43.68 24.46 -5.13
N GLY A 18 -44.70 24.38 -4.26
CA GLY A 18 -45.35 23.12 -3.88
C GLY A 18 -44.93 22.48 -2.54
N GLY A 19 -45.40 23.07 -1.44
CA GLY A 19 -45.67 22.45 -0.13
C GLY A 19 -44.94 21.17 0.27
N THR A 20 -43.79 21.33 0.94
CA THR A 20 -43.35 20.69 2.22
C THR A 20 -41.86 20.96 2.37
N HIS A 21 -41.43 21.25 3.61
CA HIS A 21 -40.02 21.40 4.00
C HIS A 21 -39.28 20.06 3.88
N LEU A 22 -39.02 19.57 2.67
CA LEU A 22 -38.38 18.27 2.44
C LEU A 22 -36.86 18.33 2.40
N TYR A 23 -36.27 19.53 2.22
CA TYR A 23 -34.83 19.71 2.08
C TYR A 23 -34.41 20.97 2.87
N GLU A 24 -33.76 20.79 4.02
CA GLU A 24 -33.34 21.89 4.91
C GLU A 24 -31.90 22.33 4.62
N THR A 25 -31.10 21.43 4.05
CA THR A 25 -29.69 21.64 3.71
C THR A 25 -29.43 21.46 2.21
N LYS A 26 -28.26 21.91 1.74
CA LYS A 26 -27.83 21.73 0.34
C LYS A 26 -27.63 20.24 0.03
N GLU A 27 -27.23 19.49 1.05
CA GLU A 27 -26.99 18.06 1.06
C GLU A 27 -28.31 17.27 0.91
N ASP A 28 -29.37 17.67 1.62
CA ASP A 28 -30.69 17.06 1.48
C ASP A 28 -31.21 17.22 0.04
N LEU A 29 -31.06 18.43 -0.53
CA LEU A 29 -31.47 18.72 -1.91
C LEU A 29 -30.68 17.87 -2.92
N GLN A 30 -29.38 17.69 -2.72
CA GLN A 30 -28.53 16.85 -3.56
C GLN A 30 -28.95 15.37 -3.47
N SER A 31 -29.22 14.85 -2.27
CA SER A 31 -29.75 13.50 -2.08
C SER A 31 -31.10 13.30 -2.77
N GLY A 32 -32.00 14.27 -2.66
CA GLY A 32 -33.28 14.28 -3.38
C GLY A 32 -33.11 14.24 -4.89
N LEU A 33 -32.19 15.04 -5.44
CA LEU A 33 -31.87 15.06 -6.87
C LEU A 33 -31.25 13.74 -7.35
N LEU A 34 -30.36 13.12 -6.56
CA LEU A 34 -29.78 11.81 -6.88
C LEU A 34 -30.84 10.71 -6.90
N THR A 35 -31.77 10.75 -5.95
CA THR A 35 -32.91 9.82 -5.91
C THR A 35 -33.78 9.97 -7.15
N LEU A 36 -34.11 11.22 -7.52
CA LEU A 36 -34.89 11.52 -8.72
C LEU A 36 -34.15 11.16 -10.02
N HIS A 37 -32.82 11.32 -10.05
CA HIS A 37 -31.96 10.86 -11.15
C HIS A 37 -32.05 9.35 -11.31
N ALA A 38 -31.96 8.59 -10.22
CA ALA A 38 -32.05 7.13 -10.23
C ALA A 38 -33.42 6.63 -10.74
N LEU A 39 -34.48 7.39 -10.47
CA LEU A 39 -35.84 7.13 -10.97
C LEU A 39 -36.05 7.57 -12.44
N GLY A 40 -35.05 8.19 -13.06
CA GLY A 40 -35.10 8.60 -14.47
C GLY A 40 -35.98 9.82 -14.75
N ALA A 41 -36.27 10.65 -13.75
CA ALA A 41 -37.13 11.83 -13.88
C ALA A 41 -36.33 13.06 -14.37
N PRO A 42 -35.66 13.88 -13.52
CA PRO A 42 -34.63 14.81 -13.97
C PRO A 42 -33.24 14.15 -14.02
N LEU A 43 -32.43 14.46 -15.04
CA LEU A 43 -31.01 14.11 -15.06
C LEU A 43 -30.21 15.16 -14.29
N TYR A 44 -29.42 14.71 -13.33
CA TYR A 44 -28.51 15.53 -12.54
C TYR A 44 -27.09 14.98 -12.63
N PHE A 45 -26.11 15.80 -13.05
CA PHE A 45 -24.75 15.36 -13.32
C PHE A 45 -23.74 15.97 -12.34
N TYR A 46 -23.84 15.57 -11.08
CA TYR A 46 -22.97 16.06 -10.00
C TYR A 46 -21.47 15.83 -10.24
N HIS A 47 -21.12 14.70 -10.87
CA HIS A 47 -19.74 14.32 -11.20
C HIS A 47 -19.11 15.12 -12.33
N ILE A 48 -19.91 15.86 -13.09
CA ILE A 48 -19.42 16.64 -14.22
C ILE A 48 -19.32 18.08 -13.73
N LYS A 49 -18.12 18.54 -13.35
CA LYS A 49 -17.86 19.87 -12.76
C LYS A 49 -18.50 21.06 -13.50
N LYS A 50 -18.73 20.94 -14.81
CA LYS A 50 -19.38 21.98 -15.64
C LYS A 50 -20.90 21.83 -15.74
N ALA A 51 -21.47 20.73 -15.27
CA ALA A 51 -22.89 20.40 -15.29
C ALA A 51 -23.46 20.12 -13.88
N ASN A 52 -22.63 20.20 -12.82
CA ASN A 52 -23.00 19.94 -11.43
C ASN A 52 -23.99 20.98 -10.87
N ASP A 53 -24.06 22.17 -11.46
CA ASP A 53 -25.05 23.20 -11.12
C ASP A 53 -26.30 23.13 -12.03
N CYS A 54 -26.37 22.14 -12.93
CA CYS A 54 -27.46 21.99 -13.90
C CYS A 54 -28.37 20.81 -13.56
N VAL A 55 -29.68 21.04 -13.54
CA VAL A 55 -30.71 20.00 -13.44
C VAL A 55 -31.48 19.94 -14.76
N PHE A 56 -31.43 18.79 -15.43
CA PHE A 56 -32.09 18.57 -16.71
C PHE A 56 -33.44 17.88 -16.51
N TYR A 57 -34.51 18.67 -16.42
CA TYR A 57 -35.87 18.19 -16.13
C TYR A 57 -36.47 17.21 -17.17
N ASN A 58 -35.92 17.17 -18.39
CA ASN A 58 -36.40 16.28 -19.44
C ASN A 58 -35.22 15.49 -20.05
N PRO A 59 -35.11 14.18 -19.79
CA PRO A 59 -34.05 13.34 -20.34
C PRO A 59 -34.01 13.31 -21.87
N GLN A 60 -35.16 13.46 -22.54
CA GLN A 60 -35.23 13.48 -24.02
C GLN A 60 -34.50 14.67 -24.63
N TRP A 61 -34.29 15.74 -23.86
CA TRP A 61 -33.52 16.91 -24.31
C TRP A 61 -32.11 16.50 -24.71
N LEU A 62 -31.43 15.70 -23.89
CA LEU A 62 -30.06 15.28 -24.14
C LEU A 62 -29.95 14.47 -25.45
N THR A 63 -30.91 13.59 -25.71
CA THR A 63 -30.99 12.82 -26.96
C THR A 63 -31.18 13.72 -28.18
N LYS A 64 -32.00 14.77 -28.08
CA LYS A 64 -32.18 15.76 -29.17
C LYS A 64 -30.91 16.58 -29.42
N VAL A 65 -30.19 16.96 -28.38
CA VAL A 65 -28.90 17.67 -28.49
C VAL A 65 -27.87 16.76 -29.17
N MET A 66 -27.76 15.49 -28.75
CA MET A 66 -26.87 14.52 -29.40
C MET A 66 -27.23 14.31 -30.87
N ALA A 67 -28.51 14.12 -31.19
CA ALA A 67 -28.99 13.96 -32.56
C ALA A 67 -28.66 15.19 -33.43
N SER A 68 -28.79 16.41 -32.88
CA SER A 68 -28.47 17.66 -33.58
C SER A 68 -26.99 17.75 -33.95
N LEU A 69 -26.10 17.22 -33.08
CA LEU A 69 -24.68 17.12 -33.40
C LEU A 69 -24.47 16.19 -34.61
N PHE A 70 -25.00 14.97 -34.58
CA PHE A 70 -24.76 14.00 -35.66
C PHE A 70 -25.34 14.41 -37.01
N THR A 71 -26.53 15.02 -37.04
CA THR A 71 -27.19 15.42 -38.30
C THR A 71 -26.55 16.64 -38.95
N THR A 72 -26.09 17.61 -38.15
CA THR A 72 -25.53 18.88 -38.65
C THR A 72 -24.02 18.79 -38.93
N SER A 73 -23.34 17.86 -38.25
CA SER A 73 -21.87 17.78 -38.24
C SER A 73 -21.25 17.24 -39.51
N HIS A 74 -21.95 16.48 -40.36
CA HIS A 74 -21.36 15.93 -41.59
C HIS A 74 -20.71 16.98 -42.52
N ASN A 75 -21.21 18.22 -42.51
CA ASN A 75 -20.65 19.33 -43.29
C ASN A 75 -19.62 20.18 -42.52
N LEU A 76 -19.56 20.03 -41.20
CA LEU A 76 -18.69 20.82 -40.29
C LEU A 76 -17.51 19.98 -39.75
N VAL A 77 -17.54 18.68 -40.01
CA VAL A 77 -16.54 17.70 -39.58
C VAL A 77 -15.62 17.39 -40.74
N THR A 78 -14.33 17.63 -40.54
CA THR A 78 -13.30 17.22 -41.51
C THR A 78 -12.50 16.09 -40.91
N LYS A 79 -12.51 14.92 -41.57
CA LYS A 79 -11.83 13.69 -41.11
C LYS A 79 -12.19 13.31 -39.66
N GLY A 80 -13.45 13.48 -39.24
CA GLY A 80 -13.88 13.15 -37.88
C GLY A 80 -13.52 14.19 -36.80
N VAL A 81 -12.99 15.36 -37.16
CA VAL A 81 -12.69 16.46 -36.22
C VAL A 81 -13.65 17.63 -36.43
N ILE A 82 -14.20 18.17 -35.33
CA ILE A 82 -15.04 19.37 -35.29
C ILE A 82 -14.36 20.47 -34.45
N SER A 83 -14.29 21.69 -34.96
CA SER A 83 -13.81 22.85 -34.19
C SER A 83 -14.87 23.32 -33.19
N ALA A 84 -14.48 24.05 -32.14
CA ALA A 84 -15.41 24.63 -31.17
C ALA A 84 -16.42 25.57 -31.84
N ASN A 85 -15.98 26.32 -32.85
CA ASN A 85 -16.86 27.16 -33.67
C ASN A 85 -17.84 26.32 -34.51
N GLY A 86 -17.35 25.22 -35.11
CA GLY A 86 -18.20 24.27 -35.84
C GLY A 86 -19.23 23.61 -34.92
N MET A 87 -18.84 23.28 -33.70
CA MET A 87 -19.72 22.71 -32.68
C MET A 87 -20.76 23.73 -32.19
N ALA A 88 -20.35 24.97 -31.92
CA ALA A 88 -21.28 26.05 -31.58
C ALA A 88 -22.27 26.31 -32.72
N HIS A 89 -21.82 26.21 -33.98
CA HIS A 89 -22.71 26.30 -35.15
C HIS A 89 -23.68 25.11 -35.24
N ALA A 90 -23.22 23.88 -35.01
CA ALA A 90 -24.07 22.69 -34.98
C ALA A 90 -25.14 22.77 -33.87
N LEU A 91 -24.89 23.56 -32.83
CA LEU A 91 -25.76 23.75 -31.67
C LEU A 91 -26.37 25.16 -31.60
N LYS A 92 -26.44 25.89 -32.72
CA LYS A 92 -26.90 27.30 -32.80
C LYS A 92 -28.32 27.54 -32.24
N GLY A 93 -29.10 26.49 -32.00
CA GLY A 93 -30.43 26.55 -31.36
C GLY A 93 -30.43 26.49 -29.82
N TYR A 94 -29.27 26.40 -29.17
CA TYR A 94 -29.15 26.27 -27.72
C TYR A 94 -28.37 27.45 -27.09
N PRO A 95 -28.59 27.76 -25.79
CA PRO A 95 -27.88 28.82 -25.08
C PRO A 95 -26.35 28.71 -25.18
N ALA A 96 -25.65 29.85 -25.29
CA ALA A 96 -24.19 29.90 -25.43
C ALA A 96 -23.46 29.24 -24.25
N GLU A 97 -23.92 29.48 -23.03
CA GLU A 97 -23.35 28.88 -21.80
C GLU A 97 -23.38 27.35 -21.82
N LEU A 98 -24.50 26.78 -22.29
CA LEU A 98 -24.65 25.33 -22.44
C LEU A 98 -23.77 24.79 -23.57
N THR A 99 -23.73 25.46 -24.72
CA THR A 99 -23.03 24.97 -25.92
C THR A 99 -21.50 25.11 -25.84
N GLN A 100 -20.99 26.09 -25.10
CA GLN A 100 -19.56 26.33 -24.96
C GLN A 100 -18.91 25.54 -23.82
N SER A 101 -19.68 25.18 -22.78
CA SER A 101 -19.12 24.58 -21.56
C SER A 101 -19.80 23.26 -21.17
N VAL A 102 -21.12 23.26 -21.02
CA VAL A 102 -21.87 22.14 -20.42
C VAL A 102 -22.01 20.95 -21.37
N ILE A 103 -22.54 21.18 -22.58
CA ILE A 103 -22.78 20.15 -23.60
C ILE A 103 -21.48 19.44 -24.02
N PRO A 104 -20.35 20.15 -24.28
CA PRO A 104 -19.10 19.48 -24.62
C PRO A 104 -18.61 18.56 -23.49
N SER A 105 -18.74 19.00 -22.23
CA SER A 105 -18.39 18.18 -21.07
C SER A 105 -19.30 16.97 -20.90
N LEU A 106 -20.61 17.12 -21.11
CA LEU A 106 -21.54 15.99 -21.14
C LEU A 106 -21.16 15.01 -22.24
N PHE A 107 -20.91 15.47 -23.46
CA PHE A 107 -20.58 14.60 -24.59
C PHE A 107 -19.25 13.88 -24.43
N ILE A 108 -18.26 14.50 -23.79
CA ILE A 108 -17.04 13.83 -23.36
C ILE A 108 -17.36 12.74 -22.35
N ALA A 109 -18.15 13.05 -21.32
CA ALA A 109 -18.57 12.10 -20.29
C ALA A 109 -19.39 10.91 -20.84
N PHE A 110 -20.16 11.12 -21.91
CA PHE A 110 -20.89 10.07 -22.63
C PHE A 110 -20.08 9.37 -23.73
N GLY A 111 -18.83 9.79 -23.98
CA GLY A 111 -17.97 9.19 -25.00
C GLY A 111 -18.38 9.51 -26.45
N VAL A 112 -19.23 10.53 -26.63
CA VAL A 112 -19.65 11.05 -27.94
C VAL A 112 -18.56 11.90 -28.57
N LEU A 113 -17.85 12.66 -27.73
CA LEU A 113 -16.73 13.51 -28.12
C LEU A 113 -15.48 13.14 -27.34
N ALA A 114 -14.32 13.44 -27.92
CA ALA A 114 -13.07 13.46 -27.17
C ALA A 114 -12.30 14.75 -27.48
N LYS A 115 -11.75 15.40 -26.45
CA LYS A 115 -11.07 16.69 -26.62
C LYS A 115 -9.75 16.49 -27.38
N MET A 116 -9.50 17.32 -28.39
CA MET A 116 -8.23 17.29 -29.12
C MET A 116 -7.14 18.06 -28.35
N PRO A 117 -5.86 17.66 -28.50
CA PRO A 117 -4.75 18.41 -27.93
C PRO A 117 -4.63 19.81 -28.54
N SER A 118 -4.53 20.83 -27.70
CA SER A 118 -4.53 22.24 -28.12
C SER A 118 -3.38 22.61 -29.07
N HIS A 119 -2.26 21.87 -29.03
CA HIS A 119 -1.10 22.12 -29.89
C HIS A 119 -1.31 21.68 -31.34
N MET A 120 -2.23 20.76 -31.60
CA MET A 120 -2.53 20.24 -32.94
C MET A 120 -3.78 20.90 -33.52
N PHE A 121 -4.82 21.04 -32.70
CA PHE A 121 -6.05 21.74 -33.06
C PHE A 121 -6.51 22.56 -31.86
N LYS A 122 -6.42 23.89 -31.99
CA LYS A 122 -6.92 24.80 -30.96
C LYS A 122 -8.44 24.66 -30.88
N ASP A 123 -8.93 24.35 -29.67
CA ASP A 123 -10.35 24.26 -29.34
C ASP A 123 -11.13 23.36 -30.32
N ALA A 124 -10.75 22.08 -30.43
CA ALA A 124 -11.41 21.10 -31.29
C ALA A 124 -11.71 19.78 -30.57
N TYR A 125 -12.61 19.00 -31.15
CA TYR A 125 -13.07 17.72 -30.63
C TYR A 125 -13.01 16.65 -31.72
N LEU A 126 -12.55 15.47 -31.35
CA LEU A 126 -12.69 14.24 -32.13
C LEU A 126 -14.12 13.73 -31.97
N VAL A 127 -14.74 13.33 -33.08
CA VAL A 127 -16.04 12.66 -33.12
C VAL A 127 -15.79 11.23 -33.61
N PRO A 128 -15.58 10.25 -32.71
CA PRO A 128 -15.16 8.91 -33.10
C PRO A 128 -16.10 8.20 -34.08
N SER A 129 -17.41 8.47 -34.00
CA SER A 129 -18.42 7.90 -34.90
C SER A 129 -18.35 8.41 -36.33
N LEU A 130 -17.66 9.53 -36.59
CA LEU A 130 -17.52 10.18 -37.89
C LEU A 130 -16.11 10.04 -38.48
N LEU A 131 -15.27 9.19 -37.88
CA LEU A 131 -13.96 8.88 -38.45
C LEU A 131 -14.13 8.09 -39.77
N PRO A 132 -13.20 8.24 -40.73
CA PRO A 132 -13.18 7.42 -41.93
C PRO A 132 -13.18 5.93 -41.58
N GLU A 133 -13.98 5.11 -42.27
CA GLU A 133 -14.06 3.66 -42.00
C GLU A 133 -12.71 2.97 -42.25
N GLU A 134 -12.06 3.30 -43.37
CA GLU A 134 -10.75 2.77 -43.75
C GLU A 134 -9.87 3.81 -44.44
N VAL A 135 -8.57 3.54 -44.44
CA VAL A 135 -7.54 4.27 -45.18
C VAL A 135 -6.76 3.29 -46.06
N SER A 136 -6.27 3.80 -47.20
CA SER A 136 -5.65 3.00 -48.25
C SER A 136 -4.44 2.20 -47.74
N ARG A 137 -4.21 1.02 -48.33
CA ARG A 137 -3.04 0.18 -47.98
C ARG A 137 -1.72 0.90 -48.24
N ALA A 138 -1.62 1.67 -49.33
CA ALA A 138 -0.44 2.45 -49.68
C ALA A 138 -0.09 3.46 -48.56
N SER A 139 -1.09 4.21 -48.06
CA SER A 139 -0.89 5.16 -46.96
C SER A 139 -0.43 4.47 -45.66
N LYS A 140 -0.91 3.25 -45.38
CA LYS A 140 -0.47 2.46 -44.22
C LYS A 140 0.98 1.99 -44.35
N GLU A 141 1.40 1.61 -45.56
CA GLU A 141 2.76 1.13 -45.84
C GLU A 141 3.81 2.24 -45.93
N GLU A 142 3.38 3.47 -46.24
CA GLU A 142 4.23 4.67 -46.27
C GLU A 142 4.63 5.12 -44.87
N VAL A 143 3.69 5.09 -43.93
CA VAL A 143 3.88 5.57 -42.56
C VAL A 143 4.58 4.52 -41.66
N TRP A 144 4.49 3.23 -41.99
CA TRP A 144 4.99 2.18 -41.12
C TRP A 144 6.45 1.79 -41.46
N PRO A 145 7.41 1.92 -40.53
CA PRO A 145 8.84 1.81 -40.84
C PRO A 145 9.24 0.37 -41.19
N LYS A 146 9.73 0.10 -42.42
CA LYS A 146 9.92 -1.28 -42.93
C LYS A 146 11.13 -2.05 -42.39
N ARG A 147 12.19 -1.41 -41.89
CA ARG A 147 13.43 -2.07 -41.42
C ARG A 147 13.67 -1.81 -39.94
N LEU A 148 13.68 -2.88 -39.14
CA LEU A 148 13.97 -2.84 -37.70
C LEU A 148 15.49 -2.89 -37.40
N ILE A 149 16.24 -3.60 -38.23
CA ILE A 149 17.63 -4.04 -37.96
C ILE A 149 18.64 -2.88 -38.08
N GLN A 150 18.38 -1.85 -38.87
CA GLN A 150 19.33 -0.76 -39.09
C GLN A 150 19.45 0.22 -37.91
N HIS A 151 18.60 0.10 -36.88
CA HIS A 151 18.53 1.05 -35.75
C HIS A 151 18.59 0.39 -34.36
N GLY A 152 18.86 -0.92 -34.26
CA GLY A 152 18.82 -1.63 -32.98
C GLY A 152 17.42 -1.69 -32.35
N TRP A 153 16.37 -1.64 -33.17
CA TRP A 153 14.99 -1.60 -32.70
C TRP A 153 14.38 -2.99 -32.57
N SER A 154 13.55 -3.15 -31.54
CA SER A 154 12.71 -4.33 -31.34
C SER A 154 11.26 -4.02 -31.73
N GLU A 155 10.50 -5.07 -32.07
CA GLU A 155 9.06 -4.99 -32.27
C GLU A 155 8.35 -5.79 -31.17
N LEU A 156 7.43 -5.15 -30.46
CA LEU A 156 6.57 -5.78 -29.48
C LEU A 156 5.11 -5.70 -29.91
N ARG A 157 4.36 -6.75 -29.60
CA ARG A 157 2.96 -6.90 -29.98
C ARG A 157 2.14 -7.33 -28.79
N ARG A 158 1.02 -6.66 -28.58
CA ARG A 158 0.03 -6.95 -27.55
C ARG A 158 -1.36 -7.02 -28.15
N CYS A 159 -2.16 -7.94 -27.63
CA CYS A 159 -3.58 -8.04 -27.91
C CYS A 159 -4.34 -8.01 -26.59
N VAL A 160 -5.25 -7.05 -26.47
CA VAL A 160 -6.12 -6.87 -25.32
C VAL A 160 -7.54 -7.20 -25.76
N THR A 161 -8.10 -8.30 -25.24
CA THR A 161 -9.47 -8.71 -25.54
C THR A 161 -10.43 -8.14 -24.51
N LEU A 162 -11.51 -7.52 -24.99
CA LEU A 162 -12.53 -6.84 -24.19
C LEU A 162 -13.85 -7.62 -24.29
N GLU A 163 -14.20 -8.36 -23.24
CA GLU A 163 -15.36 -9.26 -23.28
C GLU A 163 -16.70 -8.53 -23.01
N SER A 164 -16.74 -7.55 -22.10
CA SER A 164 -17.98 -7.02 -21.51
C SER A 164 -18.15 -5.48 -21.58
N CYS A 165 -17.72 -4.81 -22.66
CA CYS A 165 -17.83 -3.34 -22.74
C CYS A 165 -18.22 -2.72 -24.10
N ASP A 166 -18.65 -1.44 -24.08
CA ASP A 166 -18.81 -0.62 -25.28
C ASP A 166 -17.44 -0.26 -25.89
N ARG A 167 -17.00 -1.16 -26.76
CA ARG A 167 -15.68 -1.15 -27.39
C ARG A 167 -15.43 0.07 -28.28
N ALA A 168 -16.47 0.67 -28.86
CA ALA A 168 -16.32 1.77 -29.81
C ALA A 168 -16.09 3.10 -29.09
N ALA A 169 -16.84 3.35 -28.01
CA ALA A 169 -16.67 4.54 -27.18
C ALA A 169 -15.31 4.53 -26.46
N LEU A 170 -14.93 3.39 -25.88
CA LEU A 170 -13.61 3.22 -25.24
C LEU A 170 -12.47 3.48 -26.23
N PHE A 171 -12.54 2.89 -27.43
CA PHE A 171 -11.48 3.05 -28.42
C PHE A 171 -11.37 4.51 -28.91
N GLY A 172 -12.49 5.23 -29.03
CA GLY A 172 -12.50 6.65 -29.35
C GLY A 172 -11.77 7.50 -28.30
N ARG A 173 -12.03 7.24 -27.01
CA ARG A 173 -11.30 7.89 -25.89
C ARG A 173 -9.82 7.52 -25.89
N PHE A 174 -9.53 6.24 -26.11
CA PHE A 174 -8.16 5.75 -26.18
C PHE A 174 -7.36 6.44 -27.28
N MET A 175 -7.93 6.58 -28.48
CA MET A 175 -7.29 7.35 -29.55
C MET A 175 -7.03 8.80 -29.13
N ALA A 176 -8.00 9.50 -28.56
CA ALA A 176 -7.83 10.90 -28.18
C ALA A 176 -6.75 11.09 -27.10
N GLU A 177 -6.68 10.20 -26.12
CA GLU A 177 -5.64 10.25 -25.09
C GLU A 177 -4.25 9.99 -25.69
N LEU A 178 -4.13 9.06 -26.64
CA LEU A 178 -2.88 8.83 -27.38
C LEU A 178 -2.48 10.01 -28.27
N PHE A 179 -3.45 10.72 -28.87
CA PHE A 179 -3.18 11.92 -29.68
C PHE A 179 -2.49 13.01 -28.85
N SER A 180 -2.77 13.08 -27.54
CA SER A 180 -2.14 14.07 -26.65
C SER A 180 -0.68 13.79 -26.34
N ARG A 181 -0.21 12.56 -26.61
CA ARG A 181 1.10 12.05 -26.17
C ARG A 181 2.13 11.96 -27.29
N GLY A 182 1.70 12.04 -28.55
CA GLY A 182 2.59 11.87 -29.70
C GLY A 182 2.07 12.47 -31.01
N THR A 183 2.84 12.30 -32.07
CA THR A 183 2.54 12.85 -33.39
C THR A 183 1.74 11.84 -34.19
N VAL A 184 0.47 12.16 -34.45
CA VAL A 184 -0.42 11.30 -35.24
C VAL A 184 -0.05 11.38 -36.71
N GLN A 185 0.24 10.22 -37.31
CA GLN A 185 0.62 10.11 -38.72
C GLN A 185 -0.57 9.70 -39.59
N LEU A 186 -1.40 8.77 -39.11
CA LEU A 186 -2.57 8.28 -39.84
C LEU A 186 -3.62 7.72 -38.88
N TYR A 187 -4.90 7.98 -39.12
CA TYR A 187 -5.98 7.48 -38.26
C TYR A 187 -7.26 7.18 -39.06
N TRP A 188 -8.06 6.27 -38.52
CA TRP A 188 -9.37 5.86 -39.03
C TRP A 188 -10.20 5.28 -37.89
N ARG A 189 -11.46 4.93 -38.15
CA ARG A 189 -12.43 4.51 -37.12
C ARG A 189 -11.94 3.37 -36.22
N PHE A 190 -11.12 2.49 -36.77
CA PHE A 190 -10.61 1.28 -36.07
C PHE A 190 -9.10 1.23 -35.98
N GLY A 191 -8.40 2.36 -36.11
CA GLY A 191 -6.97 2.35 -35.86
C GLY A 191 -6.25 3.67 -36.03
N LEU A 192 -5.02 3.64 -35.55
CA LEU A 192 -4.14 4.77 -35.39
C LEU A 192 -2.70 4.35 -35.62
N TYR A 193 -1.99 5.12 -36.44
CA TYR A 193 -0.54 5.18 -36.50
C TYR A 193 -0.07 6.50 -35.94
N PHE A 194 0.87 6.44 -35.01
CA PHE A 194 1.48 7.63 -34.44
C PHE A 194 2.91 7.37 -33.98
N GLU A 195 3.65 8.45 -33.85
CA GLU A 195 5.00 8.47 -33.30
C GLU A 195 4.96 8.94 -31.85
N LEU A 196 5.54 8.15 -30.96
CA LEU A 196 5.63 8.44 -29.54
C LEU A 196 7.11 8.51 -29.15
N ARG A 197 7.65 9.73 -29.09
CA ARG A 197 9.06 9.98 -28.78
C ARG A 197 9.98 9.23 -29.77
N ASP A 198 10.64 8.16 -29.32
CA ASP A 198 11.56 7.28 -30.06
C ASP A 198 10.88 6.00 -30.58
N ALA A 199 9.55 5.97 -30.71
CA ALA A 199 8.80 4.79 -31.12
C ALA A 199 7.75 5.06 -32.21
N PHE A 200 7.60 4.07 -33.09
CA PHE A 200 6.48 3.97 -34.03
C PHE A 200 5.44 3.02 -33.47
N VAL A 201 4.19 3.50 -33.38
CA VAL A 201 3.11 2.78 -32.72
C VAL A 201 1.93 2.61 -33.67
N ASN A 202 1.36 1.41 -33.68
CA ASN A 202 0.17 1.05 -34.44
C ASN A 202 -0.84 0.41 -33.49
N VAL A 203 -1.98 1.06 -33.33
CA VAL A 203 -3.09 0.60 -32.50
C VAL A 203 -4.28 0.31 -33.41
N ARG A 204 -4.91 -0.85 -33.27
CA ARG A 204 -6.07 -1.24 -34.09
C ARG A 204 -7.13 -1.96 -33.28
N LEU A 205 -8.39 -1.71 -33.63
CA LEU A 205 -9.52 -2.46 -33.12
C LEU A 205 -9.92 -3.54 -34.14
N LYS A 206 -9.86 -4.82 -33.74
CA LYS A 206 -10.08 -6.01 -34.59
C LYS A 206 -11.12 -6.96 -33.99
N ASP A 207 -11.42 -8.04 -34.72
CA ASP A 207 -12.28 -9.17 -34.32
C ASP A 207 -13.65 -8.73 -33.82
N HIS A 208 -14.48 -8.23 -34.74
CA HIS A 208 -15.79 -7.66 -34.43
C HIS A 208 -15.74 -6.59 -33.32
N ARG A 209 -14.63 -5.84 -33.30
CA ARG A 209 -14.33 -4.77 -32.36
C ARG A 209 -14.05 -5.23 -30.93
N SER A 210 -13.76 -6.51 -30.71
CA SER A 210 -13.48 -7.06 -29.37
C SER A 210 -12.01 -6.99 -28.95
N GLN A 211 -11.08 -6.78 -29.88
CA GLN A 211 -9.65 -6.85 -29.59
C GLN A 211 -8.91 -5.58 -29.97
N ILE A 212 -8.15 -5.03 -29.03
CA ILE A 212 -7.20 -3.95 -29.29
C ILE A 212 -5.83 -4.57 -29.55
N HIS A 213 -5.33 -4.43 -30.77
CA HIS A 213 -4.00 -4.86 -31.20
C HIS A 213 -3.05 -3.66 -31.13
N ILE A 214 -1.98 -3.76 -30.37
CA ILE A 214 -0.97 -2.73 -30.20
C ILE A 214 0.36 -3.29 -30.72
N VAL A 215 1.02 -2.55 -31.60
CA VAL A 215 2.34 -2.88 -32.11
C VAL A 215 3.26 -1.68 -31.90
N VAL A 216 4.41 -1.90 -31.28
CA VAL A 216 5.42 -0.88 -31.00
C VAL A 216 6.74 -1.28 -31.63
N ARG A 217 7.38 -0.36 -32.36
CA ARG A 217 8.73 -0.49 -32.91
C ARG A 217 9.63 0.59 -32.34
N SER A 218 10.67 0.22 -31.60
CA SER A 218 11.60 1.17 -30.96
C SER A 218 12.82 0.45 -30.39
N ALA A 219 13.91 1.19 -30.13
CA ALA A 219 15.01 0.73 -29.27
C ALA A 219 14.49 0.44 -27.84
N ASN A 220 13.51 1.22 -27.37
CA ASN A 220 12.89 1.10 -26.05
C ASN A 220 11.43 0.61 -26.15
N ALA A 221 11.16 -0.35 -27.03
CA ALA A 221 9.80 -0.79 -27.35
C ALA A 221 8.99 -1.20 -26.10
N LEU A 222 9.66 -1.76 -25.09
CA LEU A 222 9.04 -2.13 -23.82
C LEU A 222 8.46 -0.93 -23.07
N ARG A 223 9.30 0.07 -22.78
CA ARG A 223 8.89 1.27 -22.02
C ARG A 223 7.71 1.95 -22.72
N ARG A 224 7.75 1.96 -24.06
CA ARG A 224 6.71 2.57 -24.89
C ARG A 224 5.44 1.73 -24.94
N MET A 225 5.54 0.40 -24.94
CA MET A 225 4.38 -0.48 -24.79
C MET A 225 3.68 -0.25 -23.45
N LYS A 226 4.45 -0.16 -22.35
CA LYS A 226 3.92 0.18 -21.02
C LYS A 226 3.23 1.54 -21.01
N ASP A 227 3.87 2.59 -21.53
CA ASP A 227 3.28 3.94 -21.64
C ASP A 227 1.89 3.92 -22.32
N ILE A 228 1.69 3.03 -23.31
CA ILE A 228 0.42 2.87 -24.03
C ILE A 228 -0.60 2.02 -23.26
N LEU A 229 -0.16 0.90 -22.68
CA LEU A 229 -1.03 0.02 -21.89
C LEU A 229 -1.52 0.72 -20.62
N ASP A 230 -0.70 1.55 -19.98
CA ASP A 230 -1.09 2.34 -18.81
C ASP A 230 -2.24 3.29 -19.16
N VAL A 231 -2.20 3.92 -20.34
CA VAL A 231 -3.31 4.74 -20.84
C VAL A 231 -4.59 3.92 -21.02
N LEU A 232 -4.48 2.76 -21.67
CA LEU A 232 -5.64 1.88 -21.90
C LEU A 232 -6.23 1.39 -20.56
N ASN A 233 -5.38 0.95 -19.65
CA ASN A 233 -5.77 0.48 -18.33
C ASN A 233 -6.47 1.58 -17.55
N ASN A 234 -5.94 2.80 -17.54
CA ASN A 234 -6.58 3.94 -16.88
C ASN A 234 -8.00 4.21 -17.42
N LEU A 235 -8.18 4.16 -18.74
CA LEU A 235 -9.51 4.35 -19.35
C LEU A 235 -10.49 3.21 -19.06
N LEU A 236 -9.99 1.97 -19.02
CA LEU A 236 -10.79 0.80 -18.59
C LEU A 236 -11.27 0.97 -17.15
N TRP A 237 -10.40 1.51 -16.28
CA TRP A 237 -10.72 1.83 -14.90
C TRP A 237 -11.77 2.94 -14.76
N GLU A 238 -11.59 4.08 -15.44
CA GLU A 238 -12.46 5.26 -15.36
C GLU A 238 -13.87 5.01 -15.91
N GLY A 239 -13.99 4.24 -17.00
CA GLY A 239 -15.24 4.15 -17.76
C GLY A 239 -16.19 3.04 -17.36
N MET A 240 -15.72 1.96 -16.73
CA MET A 240 -16.42 0.66 -16.77
C MET A 240 -16.39 -0.16 -15.46
N GLY A 241 -15.61 0.23 -14.46
CA GLY A 241 -15.47 -0.53 -13.20
C GLY A 241 -14.81 -1.91 -13.36
N LYS A 242 -14.72 -2.67 -12.26
CA LYS A 242 -13.98 -3.96 -12.14
C LYS A 242 -14.54 -5.15 -12.95
N ASN A 243 -15.65 -4.99 -13.66
CA ASN A 243 -16.33 -6.10 -14.33
C ASN A 243 -15.92 -6.31 -15.79
N VAL A 244 -14.87 -5.62 -16.26
CA VAL A 244 -14.32 -5.85 -17.59
C VAL A 244 -13.34 -7.02 -17.51
N VAL A 245 -13.74 -8.17 -18.07
CA VAL A 245 -12.80 -9.27 -18.28
C VAL A 245 -11.88 -8.87 -19.42
N VAL A 246 -10.62 -8.64 -19.07
CA VAL A 246 -9.55 -8.27 -19.99
C VAL A 246 -8.62 -9.46 -20.12
N ILE A 247 -8.51 -10.01 -21.34
CA ILE A 247 -7.51 -11.04 -21.62
C ILE A 247 -6.39 -10.43 -22.42
N GLU A 248 -5.22 -10.32 -21.79
CA GLU A 248 -4.00 -9.83 -22.44
C GLU A 248 -3.15 -10.97 -23.00
N ARG A 249 -2.70 -10.80 -24.23
CA ARG A 249 -1.85 -11.75 -24.95
C ARG A 249 -0.65 -11.05 -25.57
N THR A 250 0.49 -11.72 -25.59
CA THR A 250 1.70 -11.34 -26.34
C THR A 250 1.84 -12.21 -27.58
N GLN A 251 2.56 -11.77 -28.61
CA GLN A 251 2.78 -12.56 -29.81
C GLN A 251 4.13 -13.29 -29.76
N CYS A 252 4.15 -14.57 -30.12
CA CYS A 252 5.38 -15.33 -30.36
C CYS A 252 6.13 -14.76 -31.57
N ASN A 253 7.38 -14.34 -31.37
CA ASN A 253 8.20 -13.77 -32.45
C ASN A 253 8.55 -14.77 -33.55
N ASN A 254 8.50 -16.08 -33.27
CA ASN A 254 8.89 -17.12 -34.24
C ASN A 254 7.73 -17.57 -35.14
N CYS A 255 6.52 -17.75 -34.59
CA CYS A 255 5.38 -18.30 -35.33
C CYS A 255 4.14 -17.39 -35.37
N GLY A 256 4.16 -16.23 -34.71
CA GLY A 256 3.05 -15.29 -34.73
C GLY A 256 1.81 -15.70 -33.92
N HIS A 257 1.85 -16.79 -33.16
CA HIS A 257 0.75 -17.18 -32.30
C HIS A 257 0.65 -16.28 -31.06
N TRP A 258 -0.58 -16.04 -30.61
CA TRP A 258 -0.86 -15.27 -29.40
C TRP A 258 -0.76 -16.16 -28.17
N ILE A 259 0.04 -15.74 -27.20
CA ILE A 259 0.28 -16.44 -25.94
C ILE A 259 -0.35 -15.61 -24.83
N PRO A 260 -1.25 -16.18 -24.01
CA PRO A 260 -1.75 -15.52 -22.81
C PRO A 260 -0.63 -15.06 -21.89
N ILE A 261 -0.71 -13.82 -21.42
CA ILE A 261 0.29 -13.30 -20.47
C ILE A 261 0.24 -14.06 -19.14
N THR A 262 -0.96 -14.51 -18.73
CA THR A 262 -1.13 -15.35 -17.54
C THR A 262 -0.29 -16.62 -17.62
N GLU A 263 -0.24 -17.29 -18.77
CA GLU A 263 0.59 -18.48 -19.00
C GLU A 263 2.09 -18.15 -18.88
N CYS A 264 2.51 -16.98 -19.37
CA CYS A 264 3.89 -16.53 -19.24
C CYS A 264 4.26 -16.21 -17.79
N LYS A 265 3.36 -15.60 -17.02
CA LYS A 265 3.54 -15.35 -15.58
C LYS A 265 3.61 -16.66 -14.80
N GLU A 266 2.73 -17.63 -15.10
CA GLU A 266 2.80 -18.98 -14.52
C GLU A 266 4.17 -19.64 -14.79
N LEU A 267 4.71 -19.51 -15.99
CA LEU A 267 6.04 -20.03 -16.32
C LEU A 267 7.17 -19.33 -15.56
N LEU A 268 7.09 -18.01 -15.33
CA LEU A 268 8.07 -17.28 -14.52
C LEU A 268 8.11 -17.78 -13.08
N LEU A 269 6.93 -18.02 -12.50
CA LEU A 269 6.75 -18.59 -11.17
C LEU A 269 7.33 -20.01 -11.08
N ASP A 270 7.18 -20.80 -12.14
CA ASP A 270 7.75 -22.14 -12.31
C ASP A 270 9.27 -22.17 -12.60
N ASN A 271 9.96 -21.03 -12.56
CA ASN A 271 11.36 -20.90 -12.96
C ASN A 271 11.66 -21.31 -14.42
N LYS A 272 10.69 -21.10 -15.31
CA LYS A 272 10.84 -21.30 -16.74
C LYS A 272 10.91 -19.95 -17.43
N LEU A 273 12.12 -19.53 -17.80
CA LEU A 273 12.35 -18.29 -18.57
C LEU A 273 12.07 -18.43 -20.07
N ILE A 274 11.64 -19.61 -20.50
CA ILE A 274 11.34 -19.92 -21.90
C ILE A 274 9.89 -20.35 -22.01
N VAL A 275 9.14 -19.62 -22.84
CA VAL A 275 7.80 -19.98 -23.24
C VAL A 275 7.87 -20.94 -24.43
N THR A 276 7.14 -22.05 -24.35
CA THR A 276 6.90 -22.91 -25.51
C THR A 276 5.55 -22.53 -26.09
N CYS A 277 5.49 -22.22 -27.38
CA CYS A 277 4.25 -21.82 -28.01
C CYS A 277 3.22 -22.97 -27.92
N PRO A 278 2.00 -22.73 -27.38
CA PRO A 278 1.01 -23.79 -27.16
C PRO A 278 0.55 -24.45 -28.47
N THR A 279 0.57 -23.72 -29.58
CA THR A 279 0.16 -24.24 -30.90
C THR A 279 1.28 -24.90 -31.69
N GLU A 280 2.54 -24.55 -31.43
CA GLU A 280 3.70 -25.05 -32.19
C GLU A 280 4.84 -25.33 -31.21
N GLN A 281 4.90 -26.56 -30.69
CA GLN A 281 5.80 -26.91 -29.59
C GLN A 281 7.30 -26.78 -29.93
N LYS A 282 7.65 -26.67 -31.21
CA LYS A 282 9.02 -26.38 -31.64
C LYS A 282 9.41 -24.90 -31.45
N CYS A 283 8.44 -24.01 -31.33
CA CYS A 283 8.68 -22.59 -31.13
C CYS A 283 8.92 -22.29 -29.65
N ARG A 284 10.16 -21.96 -29.31
CA ARG A 284 10.59 -21.53 -27.98
C ARG A 284 11.03 -20.07 -28.03
N THR A 285 10.50 -19.25 -27.14
CA THR A 285 10.87 -17.83 -27.03
C THR A 285 11.15 -17.49 -25.57
N ALA A 286 12.23 -16.73 -25.31
CA ALA A 286 12.52 -16.31 -23.95
C ALA A 286 11.49 -15.27 -23.48
N ILE A 287 11.03 -15.39 -22.23
CA ILE A 287 9.98 -14.51 -21.67
C ILE A 287 10.44 -13.06 -21.68
N HIS A 288 11.72 -12.78 -21.40
CA HIS A 288 12.29 -11.42 -21.47
C HIS A 288 12.23 -10.78 -22.86
N VAL A 289 12.03 -11.56 -23.93
CA VAL A 289 11.90 -11.02 -25.30
C VAL A 289 10.46 -10.58 -25.58
N ILE A 290 9.47 -11.28 -25.01
CA ILE A 290 8.05 -11.06 -25.31
C ILE A 290 7.29 -10.34 -24.20
N LEU A 291 7.76 -10.43 -22.96
CA LEU A 291 7.23 -9.85 -21.72
C LEU A 291 8.35 -9.39 -20.77
N PRO A 292 9.27 -8.50 -21.19
CA PRO A 292 10.32 -8.05 -20.29
C PRO A 292 9.80 -7.28 -19.07
N GLU A 293 8.57 -6.76 -19.10
CA GLU A 293 7.93 -6.08 -17.96
C GLU A 293 7.59 -7.02 -16.80
N CYS A 294 7.51 -8.32 -17.07
CA CYS A 294 7.30 -9.34 -16.04
C CYS A 294 8.61 -9.80 -15.40
N LEU A 295 9.76 -9.23 -15.76
CA LEU A 295 11.02 -9.52 -15.10
C LEU A 295 11.48 -8.32 -14.28
N PRO A 296 12.07 -8.56 -13.09
CA PRO A 296 12.59 -7.49 -12.26
C PRO A 296 13.59 -6.61 -13.04
N PHE A 297 13.67 -5.31 -12.70
CA PHE A 297 14.56 -4.37 -13.37
C PHE A 297 16.01 -4.86 -13.29
N ARG A 298 16.62 -5.19 -14.43
CA ARG A 298 18.02 -5.66 -14.51
C ARG A 298 19.03 -4.74 -13.82
N GLU A 299 18.74 -3.44 -13.75
CA GLU A 299 19.57 -2.44 -13.06
C GLU A 299 19.61 -2.61 -11.53
N ARG A 300 18.72 -3.43 -10.96
CA ARG A 300 18.61 -3.70 -9.52
C ARG A 300 18.82 -5.18 -9.18
N ASP A 301 19.26 -5.99 -10.15
CA ASP A 301 19.53 -7.40 -9.92
C ASP A 301 20.76 -7.55 -9.00
N ILE A 302 20.58 -8.26 -7.91
CA ILE A 302 21.64 -8.66 -7.00
C ILE A 302 22.02 -10.10 -7.33
N ASP A 303 23.31 -10.37 -7.53
CA ASP A 303 23.79 -11.72 -7.76
C ASP A 303 23.43 -12.62 -6.56
N PRO A 304 22.74 -13.76 -6.77
CA PRO A 304 22.37 -14.69 -5.71
C PRO A 304 23.55 -15.13 -4.84
N SER A 305 24.76 -15.17 -5.40
CA SER A 305 25.98 -15.57 -4.71
C SER A 305 26.43 -14.57 -3.64
N TRP A 306 25.91 -13.34 -3.64
CA TRP A 306 26.21 -12.29 -2.67
C TRP A 306 25.28 -12.33 -1.46
N ILE A 307 24.34 -13.27 -1.42
CA ILE A 307 23.31 -13.33 -0.39
C ILE A 307 23.46 -14.62 0.44
N ARG A 308 23.26 -14.48 1.76
CA ARG A 308 23.05 -15.60 2.68
C ARG A 308 21.74 -15.38 3.43
N VAL A 309 20.84 -16.37 3.34
CA VAL A 309 19.57 -16.36 4.07
C VAL A 309 19.77 -17.10 5.40
N SER A 310 19.22 -16.55 6.48
CA SER A 310 19.16 -17.20 7.79
C SER A 310 17.87 -18.02 7.92
N ASP A 311 17.88 -19.05 8.76
CA ASP A 311 16.66 -19.80 9.13
C ASP A 311 15.68 -18.97 9.99
N HIS A 312 16.07 -17.76 10.42
CA HIS A 312 15.25 -16.89 11.23
C HIS A 312 14.22 -16.12 10.40
N GLN A 313 12.95 -16.54 10.49
CA GLN A 313 11.81 -15.82 9.91
C GLN A 313 11.47 -14.60 10.76
N LEU A 314 11.48 -13.42 10.14
CA LEU A 314 11.15 -12.14 10.77
C LEU A 314 9.63 -11.90 10.79
N GLY A 315 8.90 -12.41 9.79
CA GLY A 315 7.45 -12.27 9.70
C GLY A 315 6.86 -12.80 8.40
N GLU A 316 5.58 -12.56 8.21
CA GLU A 316 4.84 -12.80 6.96
C GLU A 316 4.27 -11.44 6.50
N GLY A 317 4.50 -11.08 5.24
CA GLY A 317 3.95 -9.88 4.59
C GLY A 317 2.97 -10.26 3.47
N GLY A 318 2.41 -9.26 2.78
CA GLY A 318 1.29 -9.42 1.83
C GLY A 318 1.38 -10.64 0.90
N PHE A 319 2.47 -10.74 0.13
CA PHE A 319 2.66 -11.83 -0.84
C PHE A 319 3.59 -12.97 -0.37
N GLY A 320 4.15 -12.90 0.83
CA GLY A 320 5.12 -13.93 1.25
C GLY A 320 5.88 -13.70 2.54
N LYS A 321 6.94 -14.47 2.76
CA LYS A 321 7.69 -14.51 4.03
C LYS A 321 8.85 -13.54 4.03
N VAL A 322 9.12 -12.94 5.19
CA VAL A 322 10.29 -12.08 5.40
C VAL A 322 11.30 -12.85 6.26
N MET A 323 12.49 -13.05 5.71
CA MET A 323 13.59 -13.75 6.36
C MET A 323 14.73 -12.78 6.68
N LEU A 324 15.45 -13.05 7.77
CA LEU A 324 16.71 -12.37 8.04
C LEU A 324 17.78 -12.87 7.06
N GLY A 325 18.60 -11.98 6.53
CA GLY A 325 19.72 -12.35 5.66
C GLY A 325 20.94 -11.45 5.85
N ARG A 326 21.98 -11.78 5.08
CA ARG A 326 23.17 -10.95 4.89
C ARG A 326 23.41 -10.71 3.42
N LEU A 327 23.70 -9.47 3.08
CA LEU A 327 24.15 -9.03 1.78
C LEU A 327 25.65 -8.70 1.85
N TYR A 328 26.45 -9.36 1.01
CA TYR A 328 27.89 -9.16 0.90
C TYR A 328 28.21 -8.25 -0.29
N GLN A 329 29.40 -7.64 -0.27
CA GLN A 329 29.90 -6.84 -1.39
C GLN A 329 30.56 -7.68 -2.50
N GLU A 330 30.69 -9.00 -2.31
CA GLU A 330 31.34 -9.91 -3.26
C GLU A 330 30.76 -11.34 -3.24
N ASP A 331 31.16 -12.17 -4.21
CA ASP A 331 30.73 -13.57 -4.36
C ASP A 331 31.24 -14.44 -3.20
N VAL A 332 30.33 -14.81 -2.30
CA VAL A 332 30.64 -15.66 -1.15
C VAL A 332 30.45 -17.16 -1.41
N SER A 333 29.97 -17.57 -2.59
CA SER A 333 29.67 -18.98 -2.91
C SER A 333 30.89 -19.90 -2.93
N LYS A 334 32.10 -19.33 -3.05
CA LYS A 334 33.37 -20.06 -3.17
C LYS A 334 34.25 -20.02 -1.92
N LEU A 335 33.81 -19.33 -0.87
CA LEU A 335 34.62 -19.09 0.32
C LEU A 335 34.33 -20.10 1.43
N GLU A 336 35.37 -20.44 2.20
CA GLU A 336 35.17 -21.24 3.41
C GLU A 336 34.54 -20.39 4.53
N LYS A 337 33.75 -20.99 5.43
CA LYS A 337 33.07 -20.29 6.55
C LYS A 337 34.01 -19.47 7.45
N LYS A 338 35.32 -19.74 7.44
CA LYS A 338 36.31 -18.97 8.19
C LYS A 338 36.68 -17.66 7.49
N GLU A 339 36.77 -17.67 6.16
CA GLU A 339 37.11 -16.51 5.32
C GLU A 339 35.93 -15.53 5.21
N GLU A 340 34.70 -16.05 5.32
CA GLU A 340 33.46 -15.25 5.27
C GLU A 340 33.33 -14.24 6.44
N LYS A 341 33.96 -14.50 7.59
CA LYS A 341 33.85 -13.63 8.78
C LYS A 341 34.55 -12.28 8.61
N ASP A 342 35.53 -12.20 7.73
CA ASP A 342 36.35 -11.00 7.53
C ASP A 342 35.78 -10.09 6.41
N LEU A 343 34.71 -10.55 5.74
CA LEU A 343 34.05 -9.78 4.68
C LEU A 343 33.09 -8.73 5.22
N VAL A 344 33.03 -7.60 4.52
CA VAL A 344 32.02 -6.58 4.75
C VAL A 344 30.66 -7.11 4.32
N SER A 345 29.72 -7.11 5.25
CA SER A 345 28.33 -7.54 5.01
C SER A 345 27.35 -6.67 5.76
N TYR A 346 26.13 -6.59 5.25
CA TYR A 346 25.02 -5.85 5.82
C TYR A 346 23.91 -6.83 6.19
N GLN A 347 23.30 -6.66 7.36
CA GLN A 347 22.08 -7.37 7.68
C GLN A 347 20.93 -6.80 6.85
N VAL A 348 20.14 -7.69 6.26
CA VAL A 348 19.07 -7.33 5.33
C VAL A 348 17.80 -8.11 5.64
N ALA A 349 16.66 -7.54 5.29
CA ALA A 349 15.38 -8.23 5.26
C ALA A 349 15.14 -8.77 3.84
N ILE A 350 14.84 -10.07 3.73
CA ILE A 350 14.61 -10.76 2.46
C ILE A 350 13.15 -11.15 2.39
N LYS A 351 12.36 -10.41 1.59
CA LYS A 351 10.93 -10.70 1.37
C LYS A 351 10.79 -11.62 0.16
N GLN A 352 10.50 -12.89 0.43
CA GLN A 352 10.39 -13.95 -0.55
C GLN A 352 8.95 -14.10 -1.03
N LEU A 353 8.75 -14.10 -2.35
CA LEU A 353 7.47 -14.41 -2.98
C LEU A 353 7.10 -15.88 -2.76
N LEU A 354 6.00 -16.13 -2.04
CA LEU A 354 5.48 -17.48 -1.83
C LEU A 354 4.53 -17.89 -2.95
N VAL A 355 4.67 -19.15 -3.38
CA VAL A 355 3.81 -19.76 -4.40
C VAL A 355 2.90 -20.77 -3.69
N ASN A 356 1.63 -20.39 -3.49
CA ASN A 356 0.66 -21.22 -2.75
C ASN A 356 -0.35 -21.89 -3.70
N SER A 357 -1.16 -21.10 -4.42
CA SER A 357 -2.16 -21.58 -5.39
C SER A 357 -2.10 -20.77 -6.70
N LYS A 358 -2.46 -21.36 -7.86
CA LYS A 358 -2.25 -20.71 -9.18
C LYS A 358 -2.83 -19.30 -9.29
N THR A 359 -4.05 -19.09 -8.82
CA THR A 359 -4.75 -17.80 -8.93
C THR A 359 -4.16 -16.76 -7.97
N GLN A 360 -3.97 -17.10 -6.69
CA GLN A 360 -3.37 -16.19 -5.70
C GLN A 360 -1.92 -15.81 -6.06
N THR A 361 -1.18 -16.72 -6.70
CA THR A 361 0.21 -16.44 -7.07
C THR A 361 0.32 -15.34 -8.11
N LEU A 362 -0.67 -15.16 -8.98
CA LEU A 362 -0.68 -14.05 -9.95
C LEU A 362 -0.93 -12.70 -9.28
N ASP A 363 -1.84 -12.64 -8.29
CA ASP A 363 -2.10 -11.42 -7.52
C ASP A 363 -0.88 -11.04 -6.68
N TYR A 364 -0.29 -12.01 -5.98
CA TYR A 364 0.95 -11.86 -5.22
C TYR A 364 2.14 -11.42 -6.08
N PHE A 365 2.22 -11.92 -7.31
CA PHE A 365 3.24 -11.49 -8.26
C PHE A 365 3.07 -10.03 -8.67
N GLU A 366 1.83 -9.55 -8.84
CA GLU A 366 1.58 -8.13 -9.12
C GLU A 366 1.88 -7.25 -7.91
N GLU A 367 1.56 -7.67 -6.69
CA GLU A 367 1.95 -6.97 -5.46
C GLU A 367 3.48 -6.87 -5.33
N PHE A 368 4.19 -7.99 -5.53
CA PHE A 368 5.65 -8.03 -5.58
C PHE A 368 6.22 -7.04 -6.60
N ARG A 369 5.68 -7.05 -7.82
CA ARG A 369 6.13 -6.17 -8.90
C ARG A 369 5.83 -4.70 -8.58
N HIS A 370 4.69 -4.42 -7.96
CA HIS A 370 4.29 -3.07 -7.60
C HIS A 370 5.19 -2.49 -6.51
N GLU A 371 5.45 -3.28 -5.47
CA GLU A 371 6.37 -2.91 -4.39
C GLU A 371 7.79 -2.67 -4.94
N LEU A 372 8.30 -3.57 -5.79
CA LEU A 372 9.58 -3.38 -6.47
C LEU A 372 9.62 -2.06 -7.27
N GLU A 373 8.59 -1.77 -8.06
CA GLU A 373 8.53 -0.56 -8.88
C GLU A 373 8.53 0.72 -8.03
N LEU A 374 7.73 0.75 -6.96
CA LEU A 374 7.64 1.89 -6.06
C LEU A 374 8.92 2.10 -5.25
N MET A 375 9.48 1.03 -4.70
CA MET A 375 10.71 1.11 -3.91
C MET A 375 11.94 1.42 -4.77
N SER A 376 11.91 1.10 -6.07
CA SER A 376 12.99 1.44 -7.00
C SER A 376 13.09 2.94 -7.27
N ILE A 377 11.98 3.67 -7.16
CA ILE A 377 11.90 5.12 -7.40
C ILE A 377 11.83 5.94 -6.10
N SER A 378 11.66 5.30 -4.94
CA SER A 378 11.67 5.96 -3.64
C SER A 378 13.07 5.99 -3.05
N SER A 379 13.48 7.13 -2.50
CA SER A 379 14.71 7.25 -1.73
C SER A 379 14.52 8.38 -0.71
N HIS A 380 14.14 8.01 0.50
CA HIS A 380 13.87 8.93 1.59
C HIS A 380 14.30 8.29 2.92
N PRO A 381 14.85 9.04 3.90
CA PRO A 381 15.29 8.47 5.18
C PRO A 381 14.17 7.75 5.93
N ASN A 382 12.93 8.26 5.86
CA ASN A 382 11.75 7.67 6.52
C ASN A 382 10.96 6.68 5.65
N ILE A 383 11.60 6.04 4.66
CA ILE A 383 11.04 4.96 3.86
C ILE A 383 12.04 3.80 3.85
N ILE A 384 11.58 2.56 4.05
CA ILE A 384 12.44 1.38 3.99
C ILE A 384 13.12 1.29 2.62
N HIS A 385 14.45 1.16 2.66
CA HIS A 385 15.24 1.12 1.43
C HIS A 385 15.22 -0.26 0.77
N LEU A 386 15.12 -0.27 -0.56
CA LEU A 386 15.35 -1.45 -1.39
C LEU A 386 16.77 -1.43 -1.93
N PHE A 387 17.57 -2.44 -1.58
CA PHE A 387 18.88 -2.66 -2.19
C PHE A 387 18.72 -3.19 -3.61
N GLY A 388 17.85 -4.17 -3.79
CA GLY A 388 17.59 -4.76 -5.09
C GLY A 388 16.72 -6.00 -5.01
N VAL A 389 16.74 -6.76 -6.10
CA VAL A 389 15.95 -7.96 -6.31
C VAL A 389 16.88 -9.10 -6.70
N SER A 390 16.61 -10.30 -6.21
CA SER A 390 17.42 -11.46 -6.56
C SER A 390 16.55 -12.69 -6.77
N ARG A 391 17.20 -13.77 -7.21
CA ARG A 391 16.61 -15.08 -7.35
C ARG A 391 17.35 -16.11 -6.50
N LEU A 392 16.77 -16.46 -5.35
CA LEU A 392 17.35 -17.41 -4.39
C LEU A 392 16.56 -18.71 -4.40
N ASP A 393 17.25 -19.83 -4.61
CA ASP A 393 16.65 -21.18 -4.64
C ASP A 393 15.40 -21.31 -5.53
N GLY A 394 15.37 -20.56 -6.64
CA GLY A 394 14.27 -20.54 -7.60
C GLY A 394 13.18 -19.49 -7.33
N PHE A 395 13.16 -18.87 -6.15
CA PHE A 395 12.18 -17.88 -5.73
C PHE A 395 12.64 -16.44 -6.01
N PHE A 396 11.68 -15.58 -6.31
CA PHE A 396 11.92 -14.13 -6.37
C PHE A 396 11.97 -13.56 -4.96
N VAL A 397 13.00 -12.75 -4.68
CA VAL A 397 13.18 -12.10 -3.39
C VAL A 397 13.46 -10.61 -3.54
N LEU A 398 12.85 -9.78 -2.68
CA LEU A 398 13.27 -8.39 -2.48
C LEU A 398 14.29 -8.35 -1.35
N VAL A 399 15.43 -7.70 -1.59
CA VAL A 399 16.48 -7.48 -0.60
C VAL A 399 16.39 -6.04 -0.10
N MET A 400 16.00 -5.88 1.16
CA MET A 400 15.61 -4.60 1.74
C MET A 400 16.43 -4.31 2.99
N GLU A 401 16.44 -3.04 3.39
CA GLU A 401 16.93 -2.60 4.68
C GLU A 401 16.27 -3.38 5.82
N LEU A 402 17.09 -3.87 6.76
CA LEU A 402 16.61 -4.44 8.00
C LEU A 402 16.42 -3.32 9.03
N ALA A 403 15.17 -3.11 9.44
CA ALA A 403 14.85 -2.24 10.56
C ALA A 403 14.89 -3.05 11.88
N GLU A 404 16.03 -3.00 12.57
CA GLU A 404 16.33 -3.83 13.75
C GLU A 404 15.40 -3.57 14.95
N GLY A 405 14.79 -2.39 15.04
CA GLY A 405 13.84 -2.03 16.09
C GLY A 405 12.45 -2.65 15.92
N GLY A 406 12.21 -3.41 14.84
CA GLY A 406 10.92 -4.05 14.57
C GLY A 406 9.86 -3.05 14.12
N THR A 407 8.58 -3.43 14.22
CA THR A 407 7.45 -2.57 13.85
C THR A 407 7.10 -1.61 14.98
N LEU A 408 6.53 -0.45 14.64
CA LEU A 408 6.00 0.49 15.63
C LEU A 408 4.90 -0.16 16.48
N SER A 409 4.07 -1.03 15.89
CA SER A 409 3.08 -1.83 16.63
C SER A 409 3.74 -2.69 17.72
N SER A 410 4.84 -3.38 17.39
CA SER A 410 5.62 -4.14 18.38
C SER A 410 6.24 -3.24 19.44
N ALA A 411 6.71 -2.04 19.06
CA ALA A 411 7.28 -1.09 20.01
C ALA A 411 6.26 -0.50 20.99
N LEU A 412 4.98 -0.39 20.59
CA LEU A 412 3.90 0.07 21.46
C LEU A 412 3.43 -1.00 22.45
N GLN A 413 3.55 -2.28 22.08
CA GLN A 413 3.16 -3.40 22.95
C GLN A 413 4.31 -3.84 23.84
N ASP A 414 5.49 -4.00 23.25
CA ASP A 414 6.70 -4.52 23.87
C ASP A 414 7.97 -3.88 23.26
N PRO A 415 8.30 -2.63 23.62
CA PRO A 415 9.47 -1.94 23.10
C PRO A 415 10.73 -2.77 23.27
N TRP A 416 11.42 -3.05 22.17
CA TRP A 416 12.66 -3.83 22.11
C TRP A 416 12.53 -5.28 22.61
N GLY A 417 11.30 -5.80 22.75
CA GLY A 417 11.05 -7.14 23.26
C GLY A 417 11.42 -7.31 24.74
N LEU A 418 11.25 -6.26 25.56
CA LEU A 418 11.57 -6.26 26.99
C LEU A 418 10.70 -7.23 27.79
N LEU A 419 9.37 -7.16 27.65
CA LEU A 419 8.43 -8.04 28.34
C LEU A 419 8.63 -9.48 27.92
N SER A 420 8.69 -9.74 26.62
CA SER A 420 8.93 -11.08 26.09
C SER A 420 10.27 -11.66 26.57
N ALA A 421 11.31 -10.82 26.66
CA ALA A 421 12.58 -11.24 27.28
C ALA A 421 12.46 -11.50 28.78
N TRP A 422 11.70 -10.70 29.53
CA TRP A 422 11.49 -10.90 30.97
C TRP A 422 10.63 -12.12 31.28
N ASP A 423 9.59 -12.37 30.48
CA ASP A 423 8.74 -13.55 30.58
C ASP A 423 9.53 -14.82 30.26
N GLU A 424 10.30 -14.84 29.17
CA GLU A 424 11.16 -15.98 28.84
C GLU A 424 12.17 -16.28 29.95
N LYS A 425 12.78 -15.23 30.50
CA LYS A 425 13.71 -15.31 31.64
C LYS A 425 13.02 -15.85 32.89
N PHE A 426 11.84 -15.31 33.23
CA PHE A 426 11.05 -15.75 34.38
C PHE A 426 10.60 -17.20 34.24
N ASP A 427 10.13 -17.60 33.06
CA ASP A 427 9.72 -18.96 32.75
C ASP A 427 10.90 -19.94 32.80
N SER A 428 12.07 -19.54 32.30
CA SER A 428 13.30 -20.34 32.38
C SER A 428 13.75 -20.54 33.83
N PHE A 429 13.67 -19.49 34.65
CA PHE A 429 13.93 -19.59 36.09
C PHE A 429 12.90 -20.47 36.81
N CYS A 430 11.61 -20.34 36.49
CA CYS A 430 10.55 -21.18 37.03
C CYS A 430 10.70 -22.66 36.65
N ALA A 431 11.07 -22.94 35.40
CA ALA A 431 11.36 -24.29 34.93
C ALA A 431 12.55 -24.89 35.66
N CYS A 432 13.57 -24.07 35.94
CA CYS A 432 14.74 -24.50 36.71
C CYS A 432 14.36 -24.82 38.17
N LEU A 433 13.49 -24.02 38.80
CA LEU A 433 12.93 -24.30 40.12
C LEU A 433 12.15 -25.62 40.17
N GLU A 434 11.28 -25.85 39.20
CA GLU A 434 10.52 -27.11 39.09
C GLU A 434 11.44 -28.30 38.88
N GLY A 435 12.46 -28.14 38.03
CA GLY A 435 13.51 -29.14 37.83
C GLY A 435 14.20 -29.49 39.14
N LEU A 436 14.59 -28.50 39.94
CA LEU A 436 15.24 -28.71 41.24
C LEU A 436 14.30 -29.32 42.29
N ARG A 437 12.97 -29.10 42.21
CA ARG A 437 11.98 -29.70 43.11
C ARG A 437 12.02 -31.22 43.11
N ASP A 438 12.23 -31.82 41.93
CA ASP A 438 12.24 -33.28 41.74
C ASP A 438 13.48 -33.95 42.37
N PHE A 439 14.40 -33.15 42.95
CA PHE A 439 15.64 -33.58 43.58
C PHE A 439 15.82 -32.99 45.00
N PRO A 440 15.03 -33.44 45.99
CA PRO A 440 15.11 -32.92 47.36
C PRO A 440 16.47 -33.20 48.03
N PRO A 441 16.86 -32.44 49.07
CA PRO A 441 18.14 -32.62 49.79
C PRO A 441 18.39 -34.04 50.35
N SER A 442 17.35 -34.85 50.48
CA SER A 442 17.42 -36.25 50.92
C SER A 442 17.96 -37.21 49.85
N LYS A 443 18.03 -36.79 48.57
CA LYS A 443 18.36 -37.65 47.42
C LYS A 443 19.87 -37.93 47.25
N GLY A 444 20.74 -37.11 47.85
CA GLY A 444 22.19 -37.34 47.86
C GLY A 444 22.94 -36.70 46.68
N VAL A 445 23.81 -37.45 45.99
CA VAL A 445 24.57 -37.00 44.80
C VAL A 445 23.82 -37.41 43.54
N LEU A 446 23.60 -36.47 42.62
CA LEU A 446 22.92 -36.73 41.35
C LEU A 446 23.79 -37.56 40.40
N LYS A 447 23.16 -38.45 39.63
CA LYS A 447 23.81 -39.22 38.56
C LYS A 447 23.84 -38.43 37.25
N GLY A 448 24.70 -38.83 36.31
CA GLY A 448 24.91 -38.12 35.04
C GLY A 448 23.62 -37.82 34.25
N ASP A 449 22.73 -38.81 34.13
CA ASP A 449 21.46 -38.65 33.41
C ASP A 449 20.51 -37.68 34.13
N GLU A 450 20.49 -37.68 35.47
CA GLU A 450 19.70 -36.77 36.29
C GLU A 450 20.22 -35.32 36.18
N ILE A 451 21.54 -35.14 36.11
CA ILE A 451 22.16 -33.83 35.88
C ILE A 451 21.80 -33.31 34.49
N SER A 452 21.85 -34.18 33.47
CA SER A 452 21.47 -33.81 32.10
C SER A 452 20.02 -33.36 32.01
N ASP A 453 19.11 -34.04 32.69
CA ASP A 453 17.69 -33.69 32.75
C ASP A 453 17.47 -32.31 33.39
N VAL A 454 18.09 -32.03 34.54
CA VAL A 454 17.96 -30.73 35.23
C VAL A 454 18.55 -29.60 34.39
N VAL A 455 19.76 -29.79 33.84
CA VAL A 455 20.45 -28.79 33.01
C VAL A 455 19.66 -28.47 31.74
N THR A 456 19.07 -29.47 31.10
CA THR A 456 18.21 -29.29 29.92
C THR A 456 16.99 -28.45 30.26
N ARG A 457 16.33 -28.72 31.39
CA ARG A 457 15.16 -27.94 31.87
C ARG A 457 15.53 -26.52 32.30
N CYS A 458 16.74 -26.30 32.81
CA CYS A 458 17.23 -24.98 33.23
C CYS A 458 17.67 -24.08 32.06
N LYS A 459 17.55 -24.51 30.78
CA LYS A 459 17.81 -23.69 29.58
C LYS A 459 19.12 -22.87 29.63
N GLY A 460 20.17 -23.45 30.19
CA GLY A 460 21.49 -22.81 30.29
C GLY A 460 21.69 -21.86 31.49
N ILE A 461 20.74 -21.77 32.43
CA ILE A 461 20.91 -21.07 33.71
C ILE A 461 21.93 -21.82 34.59
N LEU A 462 21.80 -23.15 34.65
CA LEU A 462 22.69 -24.05 35.37
C LEU A 462 23.38 -25.00 34.39
N THR A 463 24.63 -25.35 34.67
CA THR A 463 25.45 -26.23 33.83
C THR A 463 25.75 -27.55 34.53
N VAL A 464 26.28 -28.53 33.79
CA VAL A 464 26.67 -29.84 34.36
C VAL A 464 27.70 -29.68 35.49
N GLU A 465 28.60 -28.71 35.37
CA GLU A 465 29.63 -28.38 36.37
C GLU A 465 29.05 -27.91 37.71
N ASP A 466 27.83 -27.35 37.68
CA ASP A 466 27.16 -26.89 38.89
C ASP A 466 26.80 -28.05 39.82
N PHE A 467 26.57 -29.24 39.27
CA PHE A 467 26.12 -30.44 40.00
C PHE A 467 27.19 -31.53 40.14
N ALA A 468 28.19 -31.56 39.25
CA ALA A 468 29.17 -32.64 39.18
C ALA A 468 29.90 -32.87 40.53
N GLY A 469 29.72 -34.07 41.10
CA GLY A 469 30.40 -34.50 42.33
C GLY A 469 29.91 -33.84 43.63
N LYS A 470 28.86 -32.99 43.58
CA LYS A 470 28.34 -32.28 44.75
C LYS A 470 27.10 -32.97 45.31
N LYS A 471 26.98 -33.04 46.64
CA LYS A 471 25.72 -33.41 47.30
C LYS A 471 24.72 -32.27 47.16
N ILE A 472 23.45 -32.62 46.93
CA ILE A 472 22.34 -31.67 47.02
C ILE A 472 22.07 -31.40 48.50
N THR A 473 22.50 -30.23 48.98
CA THR A 473 22.19 -29.72 50.32
C THR A 473 21.33 -28.47 50.20
N LYS A 474 20.65 -28.05 51.29
CA LYS A 474 19.91 -26.78 51.30
C LYS A 474 20.79 -25.59 50.94
N ASP A 475 22.05 -25.57 51.38
CA ASP A 475 22.98 -24.47 51.10
C ASP A 475 23.47 -24.48 49.64
N ASN A 476 23.73 -25.65 49.06
CA ASN A 476 24.07 -25.75 47.63
C ASN A 476 22.88 -25.34 46.75
N LEU A 477 21.65 -25.74 47.09
CA LEU A 477 20.45 -25.29 46.38
C LEU A 477 20.30 -23.78 46.45
N ARG A 478 20.54 -23.15 47.61
CA ARG A 478 20.53 -21.67 47.74
C ARG A 478 21.57 -21.00 46.84
N GLN A 479 22.78 -21.56 46.72
CA GLN A 479 23.82 -21.05 45.83
C GLN A 479 23.43 -21.15 44.35
N LEU A 480 22.83 -22.28 43.94
CA LEU A 480 22.33 -22.46 42.58
C LEU A 480 21.20 -21.46 42.27
N MET A 481 20.34 -21.16 43.24
CA MET A 481 19.31 -20.13 43.08
C MET A 481 19.90 -18.73 42.96
N ALA A 482 20.92 -18.40 43.75
CA ALA A 482 21.63 -17.11 43.64
C ALA A 482 22.27 -16.95 42.26
N LYS A 483 22.89 -18.00 41.73
CA LYS A 483 23.42 -18.04 40.36
C LYS A 483 22.32 -17.84 39.31
N GLY A 484 21.15 -18.43 39.52
CA GLY A 484 19.99 -18.22 38.65
C GLY A 484 19.50 -16.77 38.64
N VAL A 485 19.52 -16.10 39.80
CA VAL A 485 19.20 -14.67 39.90
C VAL A 485 20.28 -13.81 39.25
N GLU A 486 21.56 -14.11 39.46
CA GLU A 486 22.66 -13.42 38.79
C GLU A 486 22.58 -13.54 37.26
N TRP A 487 22.22 -14.73 36.75
CA TRP A 487 21.99 -14.94 35.32
C TRP A 487 20.86 -14.06 34.77
N LEU A 488 19.75 -13.90 35.51
CA LEU A 488 18.65 -13.02 35.14
C LEU A 488 19.11 -11.56 34.98
N MET A 489 19.98 -11.13 35.90
CA MET A 489 20.59 -9.79 35.94
C MET A 489 21.64 -9.58 34.83
N GLU A 490 22.45 -10.59 34.50
CA GLU A 490 23.53 -10.47 33.50
C GLU A 490 23.01 -10.44 32.05
N LYS A 491 21.90 -11.14 31.78
CA LYS A 491 21.34 -11.29 30.41
C LYS A 491 20.42 -10.13 29.97
N GLU A 492 20.41 -8.97 30.62
CA GLU A 492 19.57 -7.80 30.27
C GLU A 492 20.01 -7.06 28.99
N ARG A 493 20.35 -7.79 27.92
CA ARG A 493 21.16 -7.25 26.82
C ARG A 493 20.42 -6.96 25.50
N LYS A 494 19.10 -6.74 25.52
CA LYS A 494 18.31 -6.47 24.29
C LYS A 494 17.99 -4.99 24.05
N ALA A 495 18.03 -4.12 25.07
CA ALA A 495 17.66 -2.72 24.93
C ALA A 495 18.85 -1.77 25.27
N PRO A 496 18.84 -0.52 24.77
CA PRO A 496 19.89 0.46 25.04
C PRO A 496 20.09 0.66 26.55
N GLU A 497 21.35 0.72 26.99
CA GLU A 497 21.71 0.80 28.41
C GLU A 497 21.11 2.03 29.11
N GLU A 498 20.90 3.12 28.36
CA GLU A 498 20.29 4.36 28.84
C GLU A 498 18.78 4.23 29.16
N GLU A 499 18.06 3.32 28.46
CA GLU A 499 16.63 3.08 28.70
C GLU A 499 16.39 1.96 29.71
N VAL A 500 17.19 0.88 29.65
CA VAL A 500 17.11 -0.23 30.63
C VAL A 500 17.65 0.20 31.99
N GLY A 501 18.70 1.04 32.02
CA GLY A 501 19.36 1.48 33.24
C GLY A 501 18.43 2.14 34.25
N LYS A 502 17.39 2.83 33.79
CA LYS A 502 16.37 3.47 34.65
C LYS A 502 15.50 2.46 35.42
N TYR A 503 15.30 1.27 34.87
CA TYR A 503 14.45 0.22 35.47
C TYR A 503 15.25 -0.94 36.05
N LYS A 504 16.56 -1.02 35.74
CA LYS A 504 17.48 -2.07 36.19
C LYS A 504 17.42 -2.31 37.70
N ASP A 505 17.30 -1.25 38.50
CA ASP A 505 17.20 -1.38 39.96
C ASP A 505 15.85 -1.96 40.41
N LYS A 506 14.73 -1.49 39.81
CA LYS A 506 13.37 -2.00 40.08
C LYS A 506 13.25 -3.47 39.68
N ILE A 507 13.72 -3.80 38.48
CA ILE A 507 13.74 -5.17 37.94
C ILE A 507 14.65 -6.05 38.80
N GLY A 508 15.83 -5.55 39.16
CA GLY A 508 16.73 -6.26 40.05
C GLY A 508 16.16 -6.48 41.44
N GLU A 509 15.27 -5.63 41.94
CA GLU A 509 14.53 -5.87 43.17
C GLU A 509 13.51 -7.01 43.01
N VAL A 510 12.78 -7.05 41.89
CA VAL A 510 11.89 -8.16 41.55
C VAL A 510 12.66 -9.49 41.51
N TRP A 511 13.80 -9.52 40.81
CA TRP A 511 14.63 -10.73 40.73
C TRP A 511 15.22 -11.14 42.08
N ARG A 512 15.68 -10.19 42.91
CA ARG A 512 16.15 -10.48 44.28
C ARG A 512 15.05 -11.03 45.17
N ARG A 513 13.82 -10.49 45.07
CA ARG A 513 12.67 -10.98 45.84
C ARG A 513 12.25 -12.37 45.39
N LEU A 514 12.24 -12.63 44.08
CA LEU A 514 12.02 -13.96 43.51
C LEU A 514 13.06 -14.97 44.04
N GLY A 515 14.34 -14.59 44.05
CA GLY A 515 15.42 -15.38 44.64
C GLY A 515 15.20 -15.72 46.12
N LYS A 516 14.82 -14.73 46.94
CA LYS A 516 14.49 -14.95 48.35
C LYS A 516 13.30 -15.89 48.52
N GLN A 517 12.24 -15.73 47.74
CA GLN A 517 11.07 -16.60 47.80
C GLN A 517 11.38 -18.03 47.36
N ALA A 518 12.23 -18.20 46.34
CA ALA A 518 12.72 -19.49 45.90
C ALA A 518 13.51 -20.23 46.99
N THR A 519 14.21 -19.54 47.90
CA THR A 519 14.89 -20.22 49.01
C THR A 519 13.91 -20.86 50.01
N ASN A 520 12.69 -20.33 50.14
CA ASN A 520 11.64 -20.87 51.01
C ASN A 520 10.89 -22.06 50.39
N PHE A 521 11.00 -22.24 49.06
CA PHE A 521 10.37 -23.32 48.28
C PHE A 521 10.74 -24.73 48.80
N PHE A 522 11.99 -24.90 49.26
CA PHE A 522 12.46 -26.18 49.81
C PHE A 522 12.15 -26.36 51.30
N ASP A 523 11.65 -25.32 51.96
CA ASP A 523 11.32 -25.33 53.38
C ASP A 523 9.83 -25.65 53.63
N ASN A 524 8.90 -25.27 52.73
CA ASN A 524 7.47 -25.61 52.85
C ASN A 524 6.68 -25.46 51.51
N PRO A 525 6.61 -26.51 50.67
CA PRO A 525 5.97 -26.44 49.34
C PRO A 525 4.44 -26.52 49.49
N THR A 526 3.75 -25.38 49.47
CA THR A 526 2.27 -25.32 49.55
C THR A 526 1.68 -24.51 48.39
N ARG A 527 0.36 -24.66 48.20
CA ARG A 527 -0.47 -24.09 47.12
C ARG A 527 -0.34 -22.57 46.93
N ASP A 528 0.21 -21.84 47.91
CA ASP A 528 0.54 -20.40 47.85
C ASP A 528 1.58 -20.04 46.76
N GLU A 529 2.36 -21.00 46.27
CA GLU A 529 3.40 -20.76 45.25
C GLU A 529 2.84 -20.37 43.87
N TYR A 530 1.64 -20.83 43.51
CA TYR A 530 1.02 -20.51 42.22
C TYR A 530 0.49 -19.06 42.20
N ASN A 531 -0.09 -18.59 43.30
CA ASN A 531 -0.55 -17.20 43.43
C ASN A 531 0.63 -16.21 43.33
N LYS A 532 1.80 -16.57 43.87
CA LYS A 532 3.01 -15.74 43.81
C LYS A 532 3.60 -15.59 42.40
N ARG A 533 3.44 -16.60 41.52
CA ARG A 533 3.88 -16.50 40.12
C ARG A 533 3.08 -15.44 39.36
N GLU A 534 1.77 -15.43 39.57
CA GLU A 534 0.88 -14.47 38.93
C GLU A 534 1.12 -13.04 39.44
N ASP A 535 1.42 -12.88 40.73
CA ASP A 535 1.75 -11.57 41.31
C ASP A 535 3.07 -10.99 40.75
N ILE A 536 4.10 -11.82 40.56
CA ILE A 536 5.37 -11.37 39.96
C ILE A 536 5.18 -11.01 38.49
N ARG A 537 4.40 -11.78 37.73
CA ARG A 537 4.06 -11.43 36.35
C ARG A 537 3.30 -10.12 36.25
N LYS A 538 2.34 -9.86 37.14
CA LYS A 538 1.64 -8.58 37.21
C LYS A 538 2.57 -7.41 37.50
N GLU A 539 3.56 -7.60 38.39
CA GLU A 539 4.54 -6.57 38.72
C GLU A 539 5.52 -6.32 37.57
N LEU A 540 6.03 -7.37 36.92
CA LEU A 540 6.83 -7.26 35.70
C LEU A 540 6.03 -6.55 34.60
N PHE A 541 4.76 -6.89 34.44
CA PHE A 541 3.86 -6.23 33.51
C PHE A 541 3.66 -4.74 33.84
N TYR A 542 3.54 -4.36 35.12
CA TYR A 542 3.42 -2.96 35.51
C TYR A 542 4.71 -2.16 35.25
N ILE A 543 5.88 -2.73 35.60
CA ILE A 543 7.18 -2.13 35.29
C ILE A 543 7.35 -2.00 33.77
N HIS A 544 6.90 -3.01 33.02
CA HIS A 544 6.90 -2.98 31.55
C HIS A 544 6.03 -1.85 31.02
N GLN A 545 4.79 -1.72 31.49
CA GLN A 545 3.91 -0.62 31.08
C GLN A 545 4.51 0.75 31.40
N GLU A 546 5.18 0.91 32.55
CA GLU A 546 5.89 2.14 32.90
C GLU A 546 7.08 2.40 31.96
N ALA A 547 7.82 1.35 31.58
CA ALA A 547 8.93 1.42 30.63
C ALA A 547 8.46 1.78 29.22
N VAL A 548 7.40 1.13 28.72
CA VAL A 548 6.74 1.47 27.45
C VAL A 548 6.34 2.93 27.45
N LYS A 549 5.60 3.35 28.48
CA LYS A 549 5.12 4.72 28.61
C LYS A 549 6.25 5.72 28.51
N ASN A 550 7.30 5.59 29.32
CA ASN A 550 8.42 6.53 29.30
C ASN A 550 9.23 6.48 27.99
N THR A 551 9.38 5.31 27.37
CA THR A 551 10.10 5.16 26.10
C THR A 551 9.35 5.85 24.95
N VAL A 552 8.04 5.63 24.88
CA VAL A 552 7.19 6.18 23.82
C VAL A 552 6.98 7.68 24.02
N GLU A 553 6.71 8.14 25.24
CA GLU A 553 6.42 9.54 25.55
C GLU A 553 7.50 10.51 25.05
N GLY A 554 8.77 10.16 25.16
CA GLY A 554 9.88 10.98 24.66
C GLY A 554 10.03 10.99 23.14
N LYS A 555 9.37 10.07 22.43
CA LYS A 555 9.53 9.85 20.99
C LYS A 555 8.27 10.08 20.16
N VAL A 556 7.10 10.29 20.80
CA VAL A 556 5.80 10.47 20.12
C VAL A 556 5.90 11.49 18.97
N VAL A 557 6.34 12.71 19.25
CA VAL A 557 6.39 13.79 18.26
C VAL A 557 7.38 13.49 17.14
N VAL A 558 8.53 12.93 17.49
CA VAL A 558 9.59 12.55 16.54
C VAL A 558 9.07 11.49 15.57
N TRP A 559 8.51 10.39 16.07
CA TRP A 559 7.98 9.33 15.21
C TRP A 559 6.83 9.82 14.35
N LEU A 560 5.92 10.64 14.89
CA LEU A 560 4.87 11.27 14.12
C LEU A 560 5.43 12.12 12.98
N TYR A 561 6.43 12.94 13.27
CA TYR A 561 7.08 13.81 12.29
C TYR A 561 7.79 13.01 11.18
N GLU A 562 8.53 11.97 11.56
CA GLU A 562 9.26 11.10 10.64
C GLU A 562 8.33 10.33 9.69
N ILE A 563 7.23 9.76 10.23
CA ILE A 563 6.19 9.12 9.42
C ILE A 563 5.57 10.14 8.46
N ALA A 564 5.23 11.34 8.95
CA ALA A 564 4.66 12.40 8.13
C ALA A 564 5.62 12.86 7.02
N CYS A 565 6.93 12.91 7.27
CA CYS A 565 7.94 13.21 6.25
C CYS A 565 7.99 12.14 5.15
N GLY A 566 7.96 10.86 5.51
CA GLY A 566 7.87 9.76 4.55
C GLY A 566 6.61 9.85 3.68
N MET A 567 5.47 10.10 4.30
CA MET A 567 4.19 10.23 3.59
C MET A 567 4.12 11.48 2.70
N ARG A 568 4.64 12.63 3.17
CA ARG A 568 4.79 13.84 2.36
C ARG A 568 5.62 13.59 1.11
N TYR A 569 6.71 12.83 1.23
CA TYR A 569 7.54 12.46 0.07
C TYR A 569 6.72 11.66 -0.96
N LEU A 570 5.96 10.66 -0.52
CA LEU A 570 5.13 9.83 -1.39
C LEU A 570 4.03 10.64 -2.10
N HIS A 571 3.35 11.53 -1.37
CA HIS A 571 2.21 12.29 -1.88
C HIS A 571 2.61 13.48 -2.75
N HIS A 572 3.66 14.21 -2.39
CA HIS A 572 3.97 15.51 -3.00
C HIS A 572 5.27 15.54 -3.82
N ARG A 573 6.23 14.65 -3.55
CA ARG A 573 7.54 14.67 -4.23
C ARG A 573 7.63 13.68 -5.38
N LEU A 574 6.87 12.60 -5.34
CA LEU A 574 6.76 11.66 -6.46
C LEU A 574 5.74 12.17 -7.48
N ASN A 575 6.06 11.97 -8.76
CA ASN A 575 5.15 12.28 -9.86
C ASN A 575 4.94 11.03 -10.75
N PRO A 576 3.70 10.54 -10.90
CA PRO A 576 2.50 10.92 -10.13
C PRO A 576 2.62 10.60 -8.62
N PRO A 577 1.80 11.23 -7.76
CA PRO A 577 1.67 10.92 -6.34
C PRO A 577 1.46 9.43 -6.08
N VAL A 578 1.99 8.95 -4.95
CA VAL A 578 1.81 7.57 -4.47
C VAL A 578 0.91 7.58 -3.24
N ILE A 579 -0.24 6.91 -3.31
CA ILE A 579 -1.14 6.70 -2.16
C ILE A 579 -0.78 5.35 -1.52
N HIS A 580 -0.54 5.31 -0.21
CA HIS A 580 -0.06 4.13 0.51
C HIS A 580 -1.14 3.06 0.70
N ARG A 581 -2.34 3.47 1.14
CA ARG A 581 -3.56 2.69 1.41
C ARG A 581 -3.58 1.74 2.60
N ASP A 582 -2.44 1.38 3.15
CA ASP A 582 -2.36 0.51 4.33
C ASP A 582 -1.43 1.12 5.40
N LEU A 583 -1.56 2.42 5.66
CA LEU A 583 -0.73 3.08 6.68
C LEU A 583 -1.23 2.71 8.08
N LYS A 584 -0.42 1.97 8.83
CA LYS A 584 -0.71 1.51 10.21
C LYS A 584 0.59 1.26 10.98
N PRO A 585 0.58 1.15 12.32
CA PRO A 585 1.79 0.91 13.10
C PRO A 585 2.53 -0.38 12.73
N GLU A 586 1.85 -1.39 12.16
CA GLU A 586 2.47 -2.62 11.67
C GLU A 586 3.32 -2.40 10.40
N ASN A 587 3.02 -1.35 9.62
CA ASN A 587 3.72 -1.00 8.38
C ASN A 587 4.68 0.20 8.58
N VAL A 588 4.94 0.58 9.83
CA VAL A 588 5.99 1.52 10.21
C VAL A 588 7.03 0.75 10.99
N PHE A 589 8.29 0.86 10.60
CA PHE A 589 9.40 0.15 11.23
C PHE A 589 10.35 1.14 11.92
N LEU A 590 11.06 0.65 12.94
CA LEU A 590 12.06 1.42 13.67
C LEU A 590 13.47 0.93 13.29
N SER A 591 14.34 1.85 12.88
CA SER A 591 15.76 1.55 12.63
C SER A 591 16.48 1.18 13.93
N ALA A 592 17.74 0.73 13.82
CA ALA A 592 18.62 0.51 14.99
C ALA A 592 18.81 1.79 15.84
N THR A 593 18.76 2.97 15.21
CA THR A 593 18.83 4.28 15.87
C THR A 593 17.46 4.75 16.42
N GLY A 594 16.39 4.01 16.15
CA GLY A 594 15.04 4.32 16.60
C GLY A 594 14.28 5.31 15.71
N GLN A 595 14.74 5.54 14.48
CA GLN A 595 14.05 6.35 13.47
C GLN A 595 12.90 5.56 12.84
N ALA A 596 11.75 6.21 12.66
CA ALA A 596 10.58 5.65 12.01
C ALA A 596 10.70 5.66 10.47
N LYS A 597 10.37 4.52 9.85
CA LYS A 597 10.41 4.28 8.41
C LYS A 597 9.14 3.59 7.93
N VAL A 598 8.49 4.16 6.92
CA VAL A 598 7.28 3.59 6.28
C VAL A 598 7.68 2.45 5.34
N ALA A 599 6.89 1.36 5.34
CA ALA A 599 7.13 0.15 4.58
C ALA A 599 5.81 -0.46 4.04
N ASP A 600 5.94 -1.54 3.26
CA ASP A 600 4.86 -2.37 2.70
C ASP A 600 3.96 -1.65 1.68
N PHE A 601 4.49 -1.52 0.46
CA PHE A 601 3.84 -0.83 -0.66
C PHE A 601 2.98 -1.75 -1.54
N GLY A 602 2.66 -2.98 -1.11
CA GLY A 602 1.94 -3.97 -1.92
C GLY A 602 0.56 -3.48 -2.41
N LEU A 603 -0.12 -2.63 -1.62
CA LEU A 603 -1.44 -2.08 -1.92
C LEU A 603 -1.41 -0.63 -2.44
N SER A 604 -0.21 -0.04 -2.54
CA SER A 604 -0.02 1.35 -2.94
C SER A 604 -0.42 1.60 -4.39
N SER A 605 -0.43 2.86 -4.81
CA SER A 605 -0.76 3.18 -6.21
C SER A 605 -0.32 4.56 -6.65
N ARG A 606 0.08 4.63 -7.93
CA ARG A 606 0.42 5.84 -8.67
C ARG A 606 -0.78 6.31 -9.46
N LYS A 607 -1.67 7.10 -8.86
CA LYS A 607 -2.84 7.67 -9.56
C LYS A 607 -3.07 9.10 -9.10
N GLU A 608 -3.26 10.01 -10.06
CA GLU A 608 -3.52 11.42 -9.79
C GLU A 608 -4.87 11.61 -9.09
N ILE A 609 -5.89 10.82 -9.42
CA ILE A 609 -7.24 10.81 -8.80
C ILE A 609 -7.85 9.40 -9.01
N GLN A 610 -8.68 8.95 -8.06
CA GLN A 610 -9.55 7.76 -8.14
C GLN A 610 -8.83 6.41 -8.28
N ALA A 611 -8.67 5.75 -7.14
CA ALA A 611 -8.65 4.30 -7.12
C ALA A 611 -9.82 3.77 -6.33
N PHE A 612 -10.17 2.50 -6.54
CA PHE A 612 -11.13 1.77 -5.72
C PHE A 612 -10.39 0.59 -5.10
N LEU A 613 -10.39 0.47 -3.77
CA LEU A 613 -10.02 -0.79 -3.13
C LEU A 613 -11.04 -1.84 -3.59
N PRO A 614 -10.63 -3.08 -3.96
CA PRO A 614 -11.58 -4.14 -4.24
C PRO A 614 -12.43 -4.39 -3.00
N ASN A 615 -13.75 -4.27 -3.17
CA ASN A 615 -14.77 -4.80 -2.27
C ASN A 615 -15.07 -4.09 -0.93
N ALA A 616 -14.52 -2.93 -0.58
CA ALA A 616 -15.03 -2.20 0.58
C ALA A 616 -16.39 -1.52 0.25
N LYS A 617 -17.51 -2.23 0.35
CA LYS A 617 -18.86 -1.62 0.32
C LYS A 617 -19.68 -2.09 1.50
N TYR A 618 -19.76 -1.26 2.53
CA TYR A 618 -20.76 -1.36 3.58
C TYR A 618 -21.91 -0.41 3.26
N LYS A 619 -22.96 -0.92 2.60
CA LYS A 619 -24.18 -0.12 2.36
C LYS A 619 -25.13 -0.24 3.54
N PHE A 620 -25.46 0.89 4.15
CA PHE A 620 -26.56 1.00 5.10
C PHE A 620 -27.77 1.65 4.42
N GLU A 621 -28.92 0.99 4.45
CA GLU A 621 -30.19 1.62 4.13
C GLU A 621 -30.64 2.47 5.31
N THR A 622 -30.68 3.79 5.13
CA THR A 622 -31.24 4.70 6.14
C THR A 622 -32.77 4.70 6.04
N ASN A 623 -33.43 4.24 7.10
CA ASN A 623 -34.82 4.51 7.47
C ASN A 623 -35.94 4.00 6.53
N SER A 624 -36.38 2.75 6.76
CA SER A 624 -37.79 2.36 6.76
C SER A 624 -37.97 1.09 7.60
N ALA A 625 -39.08 1.01 8.34
CA ALA A 625 -39.47 -0.02 9.32
C ALA A 625 -39.00 -1.47 9.06
N PRO A 626 -38.82 -2.30 10.11
CA PRO A 626 -38.17 -3.61 10.01
C PRO A 626 -39.00 -4.55 9.14
N LYS A 627 -38.58 -4.75 7.90
CA LYS A 627 -38.93 -5.94 7.14
C LYS A 627 -37.77 -6.89 7.28
N THR A 628 -38.05 -8.02 7.92
CA THR A 628 -37.22 -9.21 7.97
C THR A 628 -36.72 -9.56 6.58
N GLN A 629 -35.51 -9.11 6.25
CA GLN A 629 -34.70 -9.65 5.17
C GLN A 629 -33.31 -9.82 5.76
N SER A 630 -32.81 -11.04 5.59
CA SER A 630 -31.50 -11.50 5.99
C SER A 630 -30.43 -10.48 5.63
N PHE A 631 -29.62 -10.11 6.61
CA PHE A 631 -28.27 -9.61 6.34
C PHE A 631 -27.60 -10.66 5.44
N ASP A 632 -27.27 -10.31 4.20
CA ASP A 632 -26.33 -11.11 3.41
C ASP A 632 -24.96 -10.98 4.08
N GLN A 633 -24.73 -11.84 5.08
CA GLN A 633 -23.52 -11.98 5.87
C GLN A 633 -22.45 -12.75 5.09
N THR A 634 -22.14 -12.35 3.87
CA THR A 634 -20.85 -12.74 3.30
C THR A 634 -19.80 -11.78 3.86
N PRO A 635 -18.82 -12.25 4.65
CA PRO A 635 -17.67 -11.44 4.99
C PRO A 635 -17.06 -11.00 3.66
N ILE A 636 -17.08 -9.71 3.40
CA ILE A 636 -16.39 -9.20 2.25
C ILE A 636 -14.91 -9.50 2.49
N GLU A 637 -14.30 -10.34 1.65
CA GLU A 637 -12.86 -10.58 1.65
C GLU A 637 -12.16 -9.24 1.34
N MET A 638 -11.81 -8.51 2.40
CA MET A 638 -11.19 -7.18 2.34
C MET A 638 -9.69 -7.29 2.02
N GLY A 639 -9.28 -8.28 1.21
CA GLY A 639 -7.91 -8.42 0.69
C GLY A 639 -6.80 -8.29 1.74
N GLY A 640 -7.02 -8.71 2.99
CA GLY A 640 -6.03 -8.57 4.08
C GLY A 640 -5.88 -7.16 4.69
N VAL A 641 -6.70 -6.18 4.29
CA VAL A 641 -6.67 -4.81 4.82
C VAL A 641 -7.42 -4.72 6.15
N ASP A 642 -6.81 -4.06 7.14
CA ASP A 642 -7.42 -3.88 8.45
C ASP A 642 -8.49 -2.76 8.41
N PRO A 643 -9.78 -3.06 8.61
CA PRO A 643 -10.86 -2.08 8.55
C PRO A 643 -10.72 -0.95 9.55
N LEU A 644 -9.92 -1.13 10.61
CA LEU A 644 -9.68 -0.15 11.66
C LEU A 644 -9.11 1.17 11.15
N TYR A 645 -8.26 1.12 10.11
CA TYR A 645 -7.56 2.29 9.57
C TYR A 645 -8.19 2.84 8.29
N LEU A 646 -9.31 2.25 7.84
CA LEU A 646 -9.97 2.65 6.60
C LEU A 646 -10.79 3.93 6.76
N ALA A 647 -10.60 4.85 5.81
CA ALA A 647 -11.38 6.07 5.73
C ALA A 647 -12.87 5.80 5.39
N PRO A 648 -13.81 6.65 5.84
CA PRO A 648 -15.23 6.47 5.58
C PRO A 648 -15.58 6.33 4.10
N GLU A 649 -14.96 7.13 3.23
CA GLU A 649 -15.17 7.09 1.78
C GLU A 649 -14.72 5.75 1.16
N ILE A 650 -13.73 5.08 1.75
CA ILE A 650 -13.36 3.71 1.34
C ILE A 650 -14.47 2.74 1.72
N LEU A 651 -14.97 2.82 2.95
CA LEU A 651 -16.00 1.90 3.46
C LEU A 651 -17.35 2.06 2.74
N SER A 652 -17.69 3.29 2.35
CA SER A 652 -18.86 3.62 1.53
C SER A 652 -18.71 3.19 0.07
N GLY A 653 -17.47 2.98 -0.39
CA GLY A 653 -17.14 2.74 -1.78
C GLY A 653 -17.24 3.99 -2.66
N ASP A 654 -17.05 5.16 -2.06
CA ASP A 654 -16.96 6.46 -2.71
C ASP A 654 -15.58 6.64 -3.37
N GLU A 655 -15.46 7.68 -4.18
CA GLU A 655 -14.17 8.06 -4.75
C GLU A 655 -13.25 8.61 -3.65
N TYR A 656 -11.98 8.25 -3.72
CA TYR A 656 -11.00 8.67 -2.73
C TYR A 656 -9.68 9.11 -3.38
N GLY A 657 -8.94 9.92 -2.61
CA GLY A 657 -7.61 10.41 -2.95
C GLY A 657 -6.58 10.10 -1.87
N ALA A 658 -5.54 10.92 -1.79
CA ALA A 658 -4.44 10.78 -0.84
C ALA A 658 -4.87 11.02 0.61
N GLU A 659 -6.02 11.67 0.82
CA GLU A 659 -6.62 12.02 2.11
C GLU A 659 -7.02 10.80 2.95
N ILE A 660 -7.07 9.61 2.35
CA ILE A 660 -7.30 8.36 3.09
C ILE A 660 -6.12 8.01 3.98
N ASP A 661 -4.89 8.26 3.53
CA ASP A 661 -3.69 7.96 4.32
C ASP A 661 -3.59 8.93 5.51
N VAL A 662 -4.12 10.15 5.35
CA VAL A 662 -4.25 11.11 6.46
C VAL A 662 -5.24 10.60 7.51
N TYR A 663 -6.34 10.00 7.08
CA TYR A 663 -7.28 9.37 7.98
C TYR A 663 -6.63 8.21 8.75
N SER A 664 -5.91 7.33 8.05
CA SER A 664 -5.17 6.23 8.67
C SER A 664 -4.09 6.73 9.65
N TYR A 665 -3.40 7.82 9.30
CA TYR A 665 -2.42 8.48 10.17
C TYR A 665 -3.03 9.00 11.47
N ALA A 666 -4.30 9.40 11.49
CA ALA A 666 -4.98 9.80 12.72
C ALA A 666 -5.03 8.66 13.76
N TYR A 667 -5.20 7.42 13.31
CA TYR A 667 -5.20 6.24 14.17
C TYR A 667 -3.79 5.88 14.65
N VAL A 668 -2.76 6.16 13.85
CA VAL A 668 -1.36 6.10 14.31
C VAL A 668 -1.10 7.11 15.43
N ILE A 669 -1.60 8.36 15.29
CA ILE A 669 -1.53 9.35 16.38
C ILE A 669 -2.27 8.84 17.62
N TYR A 670 -3.49 8.32 17.45
CA TYR A 670 -4.28 7.78 18.55
C TYR A 670 -3.52 6.71 19.35
N GLU A 671 -2.94 5.71 18.67
CA GLU A 671 -2.21 4.63 19.34
C GLU A 671 -0.96 5.16 20.06
N LEU A 672 -0.26 6.15 19.49
CA LEU A 672 0.92 6.74 20.11
C LEU A 672 0.60 7.56 21.38
N ILE A 673 -0.51 8.30 21.39
CA ILE A 673 -0.86 9.14 22.54
C ILE A 673 -1.63 8.38 23.63
N THR A 674 -2.35 7.32 23.27
CA THR A 674 -3.15 6.51 24.22
C THR A 674 -2.45 5.22 24.65
N LEU A 675 -1.46 4.75 23.87
CA LEU A 675 -0.85 3.41 24.01
C LEU A 675 -1.88 2.27 23.98
N ALA A 676 -3.04 2.50 23.33
CA ALA A 676 -4.14 1.57 23.26
C ALA A 676 -4.61 1.37 21.81
N LYS A 677 -5.03 0.15 21.48
CA LYS A 677 -5.67 -0.11 20.18
C LYS A 677 -7.02 0.64 20.10
N PRO A 678 -7.34 1.28 18.97
CA PRO A 678 -8.60 1.97 18.77
C PRO A 678 -9.77 0.97 18.72
N PHE A 679 -10.92 1.34 19.31
CA PHE A 679 -12.07 0.45 19.48
C PHE A 679 -11.68 -0.86 20.19
N SER A 680 -11.00 -0.75 21.33
CA SER A 680 -10.56 -1.89 22.13
C SER A 680 -11.72 -2.82 22.50
N GLN A 681 -11.43 -4.10 22.82
CA GLN A 681 -12.47 -5.09 23.12
C GLN A 681 -13.44 -4.63 24.23
N GLU A 682 -12.99 -3.80 25.17
CA GLU A 682 -13.83 -3.23 26.22
C GLU A 682 -14.90 -2.27 25.68
N GLU A 683 -14.61 -1.53 24.61
CA GLU A 683 -15.53 -0.66 23.88
C GLU A 683 -16.50 -1.43 22.96
N MET A 684 -16.15 -2.69 22.61
CA MET A 684 -16.86 -3.51 21.63
C MET A 684 -17.83 -4.54 22.24
N LYS A 685 -17.88 -4.69 23.57
CA LYS A 685 -18.68 -5.72 24.29
C LYS A 685 -20.20 -5.71 24.05
N LEU A 686 -20.74 -4.81 23.23
CA LEU A 686 -22.18 -4.57 23.09
C LEU A 686 -22.83 -5.03 21.78
N SER A 687 -22.11 -5.58 20.79
CA SER A 687 -22.72 -5.91 19.49
C SER A 687 -22.73 -7.41 19.15
N SER A 688 -23.78 -7.86 18.46
CA SER A 688 -23.97 -9.24 17.98
C SER A 688 -23.38 -9.48 16.58
N VAL A 689 -22.64 -8.50 16.05
CA VAL A 689 -22.01 -8.50 14.72
C VAL A 689 -20.51 -8.79 14.83
N SER A 690 -19.86 -9.14 13.72
CA SER A 690 -18.40 -9.31 13.73
C SER A 690 -17.71 -7.99 14.12
N PRO A 691 -16.59 -8.04 14.86
CA PRO A 691 -15.85 -6.85 15.26
C PRO A 691 -15.55 -5.89 14.10
N GLN A 692 -15.18 -6.43 12.94
CA GLN A 692 -14.89 -5.64 11.74
C GLN A 692 -16.10 -4.86 11.22
N ALA A 693 -17.28 -5.48 11.22
CA ALA A 693 -18.51 -4.82 10.76
C ALA A 693 -18.97 -3.73 11.74
N ASP A 694 -18.82 -3.97 13.05
CA ASP A 694 -19.12 -2.97 14.08
C ASP A 694 -18.25 -1.73 13.93
N ILE A 695 -16.93 -1.91 13.72
CA ILE A 695 -15.99 -0.80 13.51
C ILE A 695 -16.37 0.00 12.25
N ALA A 696 -16.62 -0.69 11.13
CA ALA A 696 -17.03 -0.03 9.89
C ALA A 696 -18.33 0.79 10.07
N GLU A 697 -19.32 0.24 10.76
CA GLU A 697 -20.58 0.92 11.08
C GLU A 697 -20.36 2.17 11.93
N ARG A 698 -19.53 2.08 12.98
CA ARG A 698 -19.19 3.21 13.85
C ARG A 698 -18.50 4.33 13.06
N VAL A 699 -17.50 3.98 12.25
CA VAL A 699 -16.75 4.93 11.42
C VAL A 699 -17.68 5.65 10.44
N LEU A 700 -18.56 4.91 9.76
CA LEU A 700 -19.54 5.47 8.83
C LEU A 700 -20.56 6.39 9.52
N ARG A 701 -20.87 6.17 10.80
CA ARG A 701 -21.70 7.06 11.62
C ARG A 701 -20.96 8.25 12.22
N GLY A 702 -19.69 8.45 11.88
CA GLY A 702 -18.87 9.53 12.45
C GLY A 702 -18.44 9.28 13.89
N GLN A 703 -18.60 8.07 14.41
CA GLN A 703 -18.13 7.71 15.75
C GLN A 703 -16.61 7.51 15.72
N ARG A 704 -15.94 7.83 16.83
CA ARG A 704 -14.49 7.72 17.00
C ARG A 704 -14.17 7.02 18.33
N PRO A 705 -12.99 6.42 18.48
CA PRO A 705 -12.56 5.77 19.72
C PRO A 705 -12.57 6.72 20.92
N PHE A 706 -12.75 6.18 22.12
CA PHE A 706 -12.72 6.96 23.35
C PHE A 706 -11.31 7.47 23.67
N ILE A 707 -11.23 8.69 24.19
CA ILE A 707 -10.00 9.26 24.74
C ILE A 707 -10.32 9.87 26.08
N ASP A 708 -9.59 9.48 27.11
CA ASP A 708 -9.78 10.01 28.45
C ASP A 708 -9.29 11.47 28.57
N ARG A 709 -9.77 12.16 29.62
CA ARG A 709 -9.46 13.58 29.82
C ARG A 709 -8.00 13.85 30.15
N GLU A 710 -7.31 12.91 30.78
CA GLU A 710 -5.89 13.05 31.13
C GLU A 710 -5.05 13.05 29.86
N THR A 711 -5.28 12.11 28.95
CA THR A 711 -4.61 12.03 27.65
C THR A 711 -4.87 13.28 26.78
N LEU A 712 -6.13 13.74 26.72
CA LEU A 712 -6.50 14.98 26.02
C LEU A 712 -5.77 16.21 26.58
N GLY A 713 -5.62 16.28 27.91
CA GLY A 713 -4.93 17.38 28.58
C GLY A 713 -3.41 17.32 28.44
N LYS A 714 -2.84 16.11 28.30
CA LYS A 714 -1.41 15.89 28.13
C LYS A 714 -0.90 16.30 26.74
N TYR A 715 -1.69 16.04 25.70
CA TYR A 715 -1.29 16.31 24.31
C TYR A 715 -2.35 17.14 23.55
N PRO A 716 -2.60 18.41 23.95
CA PRO A 716 -3.70 19.19 23.37
C PRO A 716 -3.51 19.48 21.88
N GLU A 717 -2.28 19.82 21.45
CA GLU A 717 -1.99 20.09 20.04
C GLU A 717 -2.06 18.83 19.17
N LEU A 718 -1.49 17.70 19.63
CA LEU A 718 -1.55 16.43 18.88
C LEU A 718 -2.98 15.91 18.80
N THR A 719 -3.76 16.08 19.87
CA THR A 719 -5.20 15.76 19.89
C THR A 719 -5.94 16.57 18.85
N GLN A 720 -5.66 17.87 18.74
CA GLN A 720 -6.30 18.73 17.74
C GLN A 720 -5.91 18.34 16.32
N LEU A 721 -4.63 18.01 16.09
CA LEU A 721 -4.13 17.52 14.81
C LEU A 721 -4.83 16.21 14.41
N MET A 722 -4.81 15.21 15.30
CA MET A 722 -5.51 13.94 15.10
C MET A 722 -7.00 14.14 14.79
N LYS A 723 -7.66 15.06 15.50
CA LYS A 723 -9.07 15.36 15.25
C LYS A 723 -9.36 15.93 13.87
N ARG A 724 -8.42 16.68 13.30
CA ARG A 724 -8.50 17.15 11.92
C ARG A 724 -8.21 16.01 10.93
N CYS A 725 -7.23 15.17 11.23
CA CYS A 725 -6.83 14.05 10.38
C CYS A 725 -7.96 13.01 10.19
N TRP A 726 -8.73 12.66 11.22
CA TRP A 726 -9.86 11.72 11.10
C TRP A 726 -11.22 12.37 10.79
N SER A 727 -11.23 13.59 10.21
CA SER A 727 -12.48 14.25 9.80
C SER A 727 -13.32 13.33 8.91
N GLN A 728 -14.64 13.35 9.10
CA GLN A 728 -15.57 12.59 8.26
C GLN A 728 -15.42 13.01 6.79
N GLU A 729 -15.44 14.32 6.54
CA GLU A 729 -15.19 14.90 5.23
C GLU A 729 -13.69 14.87 4.90
N ALA A 730 -13.31 14.22 3.80
CA ALA A 730 -11.93 14.11 3.35
C ALA A 730 -11.27 15.47 3.08
N THR A 731 -12.02 16.43 2.54
CA THR A 731 -11.54 17.78 2.20
C THR A 731 -11.19 18.65 3.42
N ASN A 732 -11.66 18.28 4.61
CA ASN A 732 -11.33 18.99 5.85
C ASN A 732 -10.04 18.45 6.49
N ARG A 733 -9.48 17.34 5.98
CA ARG A 733 -8.26 16.73 6.49
C ARG A 733 -7.05 17.53 5.98
N PRO A 734 -6.02 17.76 6.82
CA PRO A 734 -4.80 18.43 6.38
C PRO A 734 -3.98 17.53 5.44
N SER A 735 -3.23 18.14 4.54
CA SER A 735 -2.21 17.41 3.76
C SER A 735 -1.01 17.04 4.64
N PHE A 736 -0.20 16.06 4.21
CA PHE A 736 1.04 15.73 4.94
C PHE A 736 2.07 16.89 4.96
N GLU A 737 1.99 17.86 4.04
CA GLU A 737 2.78 19.09 4.15
C GLU A 737 2.37 19.90 5.40
N GLU A 738 1.06 20.15 5.55
CA GLU A 738 0.53 20.90 6.69
C GLU A 738 0.70 20.14 8.01
N ILE A 739 0.67 18.81 7.98
CA ILE A 739 0.95 17.97 9.16
C ILE A 739 2.41 18.12 9.61
N VAL A 740 3.37 18.09 8.67
CA VAL A 740 4.78 18.28 8.98
C VAL A 740 5.00 19.66 9.61
N ASP A 741 4.48 20.73 8.99
CA ASP A 741 4.56 22.08 9.53
C ASP A 741 3.96 22.18 10.95
N CYS A 742 2.81 21.53 11.17
CA CYS A 742 2.15 21.49 12.46
C CYS A 742 3.01 20.78 13.52
N LEU A 743 3.66 19.67 13.18
CA LEU A 743 4.50 18.90 14.11
C LEU A 743 5.81 19.62 14.45
N GLU A 744 6.40 20.37 13.51
CA GLU A 744 7.56 21.23 13.80
C GLU A 744 7.21 22.29 14.86
N GLU A 745 6.02 22.89 14.78
CA GLU A 745 5.56 23.87 15.77
C GLU A 745 5.26 23.22 17.12
N VAL A 746 4.73 21.99 17.13
CA VAL A 746 4.52 21.22 18.36
C VAL A 746 5.85 20.87 19.03
N ASP A 747 6.85 20.43 18.26
CA ASP A 747 8.18 20.10 18.78
C ASP A 747 8.84 21.32 19.43
N LYS A 748 8.80 22.49 18.77
CA LYS A 748 9.33 23.76 19.32
C LYS A 748 8.73 24.10 20.68
N LYS A 749 7.41 23.91 20.83
CA LYS A 749 6.69 24.21 22.08
C LYS A 749 7.04 23.24 23.21
N LEU A 750 7.21 21.96 22.90
CA LEU A 750 7.47 20.93 23.90
C LEU A 750 8.93 20.89 24.35
N ASN A 751 9.87 21.16 23.43
CA ASN A 751 11.30 20.99 23.69
C ASN A 751 12.05 22.29 24.04
N ASN A 752 11.44 23.48 23.92
CA ASN A 752 12.01 24.77 24.35
C ASN A 752 13.47 24.98 23.87
N ARG A 753 13.78 24.54 22.64
CA ARG A 753 15.13 24.51 22.05
C ARG A 753 15.12 25.19 20.68
N ASP A 754 16.13 26.02 20.43
CA ASP A 754 16.40 26.61 19.11
C ASP A 754 16.73 25.51 18.09
N ARG A 755 15.94 25.43 17.01
CA ARG A 755 16.12 24.82 15.66
C ARG A 755 16.90 23.51 15.40
N ASP A 756 17.64 22.92 16.33
CA ASP A 756 18.71 21.96 15.99
C ASP A 756 18.41 20.47 16.28
N SER A 757 17.27 20.11 16.91
CA SER A 757 16.98 18.70 17.28
C SER A 757 16.38 17.83 16.16
N ILE A 758 15.66 18.43 15.20
CA ILE A 758 15.09 17.69 14.05
C ILE A 758 16.02 17.78 12.82
N ALA A 759 16.78 18.87 12.69
CA ALA A 759 17.65 19.12 11.53
C ALA A 759 19.01 18.38 11.60
N SER A 760 19.53 18.09 12.80
CA SER A 760 20.85 17.45 12.98
C SER A 760 20.86 15.94 12.67
N TRP A 761 19.70 15.29 12.58
CA TRP A 761 19.59 13.86 12.22
C TRP A 761 19.51 13.61 10.72
N ALA A 762 19.50 14.68 9.90
CA ALA A 762 19.67 14.57 8.45
C ALA A 762 21.12 14.20 8.05
N ASP A 763 22.10 14.29 8.94
CA ASP A 763 23.53 14.06 8.65
C ASP A 763 23.93 12.56 8.54
N GLU A 764 23.08 11.62 8.97
CA GLU A 764 23.28 10.16 8.76
C GLU A 764 23.04 9.72 7.29
N THR A 765 22.54 10.64 6.45
CA THR A 765 22.50 10.44 4.99
C THR A 765 23.89 10.18 4.40
N LYS A 766 24.98 10.59 5.05
CA LYS A 766 26.35 10.38 4.57
C LYS A 766 26.78 8.91 4.55
N ASP A 767 26.36 8.08 5.51
CA ASP A 767 26.74 6.66 5.53
C ASP A 767 25.91 5.83 4.54
N LEU A 768 24.63 6.17 4.35
CA LEU A 768 23.79 5.60 3.29
C LEU A 768 24.19 6.11 1.89
N GLU A 769 24.60 7.38 1.74
CA GLU A 769 25.16 7.90 0.49
C GLU A 769 26.52 7.30 0.16
N LYS A 770 27.36 7.09 1.16
CA LYS A 770 28.63 6.35 1.01
C LYS A 770 28.37 4.91 0.57
N MET A 771 27.45 4.19 1.22
CA MET A 771 27.04 2.85 0.79
C MET A 771 26.41 2.83 -0.62
N LYS A 772 25.60 3.83 -0.98
CA LYS A 772 25.04 4.01 -2.34
C LYS A 772 26.13 4.26 -3.39
N ASN A 773 27.15 5.04 -3.04
CA ASN A 773 28.27 5.33 -3.93
C ASN A 773 29.16 4.09 -4.10
N ASP A 774 29.44 3.37 -3.01
CA ASP A 774 30.22 2.12 -3.04
C ASP A 774 29.54 1.03 -3.90
N ILE A 775 28.21 0.92 -3.86
CA ILE A 775 27.44 -0.02 -4.71
C ILE A 775 27.34 0.47 -6.16
N ARG A 776 27.16 1.77 -6.40
CA ARG A 776 27.06 2.35 -7.75
C ARG A 776 28.39 2.30 -8.52
N GLU A 777 29.52 2.51 -7.85
CA GLU A 777 30.84 2.51 -8.49
C GLU A 777 31.24 1.13 -9.03
N GLN A 778 30.63 0.04 -8.55
CA GLN A 778 30.92 -1.33 -9.01
C GLN A 778 29.98 -1.84 -10.13
N GLY A 779 28.86 -1.16 -10.39
CA GLY A 779 27.92 -1.50 -11.47
C GLY A 779 28.31 -0.95 -12.85
N VAL A 780 29.41 -0.19 -12.95
CA VAL A 780 29.90 0.45 -14.18
C VAL A 780 31.36 0.03 -14.43
N GLU A 781 31.65 -1.27 -14.45
CA GLU A 781 32.70 -1.78 -15.34
C GLU A 781 32.03 -2.34 -16.59
N ASP A 782 31.86 -1.43 -17.55
CA ASP A 782 31.56 -1.73 -18.94
C ASP A 782 32.62 -2.73 -19.47
N LYS A 783 32.27 -4.01 -19.51
CA LYS A 783 33.02 -5.06 -20.21
C LYS A 783 32.18 -5.61 -21.35
N GLY A 784 32.23 -4.88 -22.47
CA GLY A 784 32.23 -5.40 -23.84
C GLY A 784 30.91 -5.85 -24.42
#